data_AF-A0A849XXA2-F1
#
_entry.id   AF-A0A849XXA2-F1
#
_cell.length_a   1.000
_cell.length_b   1.000
_cell.length_c   1.000
_cell.angle_alpha   90.00
_cell.angle_beta   90.00
_cell.angle_gamma   90.00
#
_symmetry.space_group_name_H-M   'P 1'
#
loop_
_entity.id
_entity.type
_entity.pdbx_description
1 polymer ?
#
loop_
_entity_poly.entity_id
_entity_poly.type
_entity_poly.pdbx_seq_one_letter_code
_entity_poly.pdbx_strand_id
1 'polypeptide(L)'
;MTRSRLLWLGAFAGALAFGYSSSARAQGAADPPRNLLWDGGFDTGFGNGFWTVLGKNLGPSLRAMWVDGAIRLQLPIGSRCVKIEDGTWSLGAWVKRVSNTGEAEVRLELTNRNSLKETQSNAYAKKFAVPTGEGWHRVGWSFEVKGSLRPLYHVEVSGGEGVWVDRVSLTPGPMPDNPRAAADLEAGFDVGEETRIYVDGEERTVDLVVANHGPAAKARVHWEVYDHFEDLVKEGVVEEEFPGDTATRKRLPLKDLSWGGYRLASRIEGNPVLADALVAFLPKLDAKALPWLGADANFIGAAKDFTPRFMTRLGMNTINALSCSSGLARWKVVNPEPDVFKWQDASLDAAHAAGMEVVAYLQGFAQTPEWARKWVKGAFRKGFTITDEKAFTEAYCGYVKRVIEHYGDRIGTIVFDDECCYIFESPKEIAQLVRIYRALRQAAREAAAAKKIPLITGTCGGPPEWMQLFFDQLAPEDLDVIVMNSNSRPFWPAEFIHQARARKLFPAMYRTAGVGQTSRVRKTSLPLDRAGSVGAPMGLFVWQAMLHAWLNRPYGTEDPKDGLLVNFGYYDLRLLQQSAYMPISGKTGVEFDNSPTLGMQAIAMMKYHLQGMRPVRDPASAVTTKGLPTANPQIMAYPFRSEKRAAIVLITEQNEGGVLSQKWRFEGANLRDLRPTDVFGHPIPIAADGAIVARELPVYLATTPEALPAALASLRDLRSQPLADEKRKEYRVGAYHLEVDPDLPGLFVLSRVKDGKKTVLLDRFLSKLSLTNPKIAVQETRLGVNVRIGFAERYRDLALNLGEDGCRILFTWENNQEQVIKNTVSFRVGMEGSGKNVVIQEGREVRAGTLRADYGALFPPADGKTPPPLPLPEHGARVAIEDFATLTLPPASGKGFAPKGGLRWKTRDGEALIESDYTLQPYSGGGRRGLQTIELKVLVE
;
A
#
# COMPACT_ATOMS: atom_id res chain seq x y z
N MET A 1 20.09 18.49 29.93
CA MET A 1 19.06 18.69 28.87
C MET A 1 17.94 19.55 29.48
N THR A 2 17.54 20.66 28.86
CA THR A 2 16.65 21.66 29.49
C THR A 2 15.16 21.28 29.40
N ARG A 3 14.36 21.71 30.40
CA ARG A 3 12.89 21.47 30.44
C ARG A 3 12.16 21.97 29.19
N SER A 4 12.63 23.07 28.58
CA SER A 4 12.09 23.60 27.33
C SER A 4 12.22 22.59 26.18
N ARG A 5 13.40 22.00 25.95
CA ARG A 5 13.60 20.99 24.88
C ARG A 5 12.71 19.75 25.04
N LEU A 6 12.39 19.35 26.27
CA LEU A 6 11.48 18.23 26.56
C LEU A 6 10.01 18.56 26.24
N LEU A 7 9.55 19.78 26.53
CA LEU A 7 8.24 20.26 26.12
C LEU A 7 8.12 20.39 24.60
N TRP A 8 9.18 20.89 23.94
CA TRP A 8 9.27 20.99 22.49
C TRP A 8 9.25 19.62 21.80
N LEU A 9 9.99 18.62 22.30
CA LEU A 9 9.94 17.25 21.78
C LEU A 9 8.54 16.62 21.92
N GLY A 10 7.83 16.90 23.02
CA GLY A 10 6.45 16.45 23.21
C GLY A 10 5.45 17.10 22.24
N ALA A 11 5.59 18.41 22.00
CA ALA A 11 4.78 19.13 21.03
C ALA A 11 5.09 18.71 19.58
N PHE A 12 6.37 18.50 19.25
CA PHE A 12 6.83 18.03 17.95
C PHE A 12 6.35 16.62 17.66
N ALA A 13 6.49 15.67 18.60
CA ALA A 13 5.94 14.32 18.48
C ALA A 13 4.40 14.32 18.37
N GLY A 14 3.71 15.24 19.08
CA GLY A 14 2.27 15.44 18.96
C GLY A 14 1.85 15.95 17.57
N ALA A 15 2.59 16.91 17.02
CA ALA A 15 2.32 17.47 15.69
C ALA A 15 2.65 16.47 14.56
N LEU A 16 3.70 15.66 14.73
CA LEU A 16 4.07 14.55 13.84
C LEU A 16 3.05 13.40 13.85
N ALA A 17 2.53 13.03 15.02
CA ALA A 17 1.56 11.93 15.15
C ALA A 17 0.12 12.32 14.81
N PHE A 18 -0.20 13.61 14.86
CA PHE A 18 -1.56 14.13 14.71
C PHE A 18 -1.58 15.42 13.88
N GLY A 19 -1.16 15.35 12.61
CA GLY A 19 -1.17 16.47 11.68
C GLY A 19 -2.43 17.34 11.84
N TYR A 20 -2.21 18.64 12.08
CA TYR A 20 -3.24 19.67 12.29
C TYR A 20 -4.15 19.57 13.54
N SER A 21 -4.04 18.56 14.40
CA SER A 21 -4.98 18.41 15.54
C SER A 21 -4.90 19.49 16.63
N SER A 22 -3.83 20.29 16.66
CA SER A 22 -3.59 21.33 17.64
C SER A 22 -4.30 22.65 17.35
N SER A 23 -4.66 22.94 16.08
CA SER A 23 -5.22 24.24 15.69
C SER A 23 -6.69 24.38 16.11
N ALA A 24 -7.53 23.36 15.90
CA ALA A 24 -8.96 23.43 16.20
C ALA A 24 -9.28 23.74 17.67
N ARG A 25 -8.49 23.23 18.63
CA ARG A 25 -8.63 23.56 20.06
C ARG A 25 -8.15 24.96 20.44
N ALA A 26 -7.30 25.58 19.62
CA ALA A 26 -6.74 26.90 19.89
C ALA A 26 -7.62 28.04 19.36
N GLN A 27 -8.58 27.77 18.47
CA GLN A 27 -9.46 28.78 17.86
C GLN A 27 -10.58 29.32 18.77
N GLY A 28 -10.49 29.12 20.09
CA GLY A 28 -11.47 29.65 21.05
C GLY A 28 -11.62 31.17 20.93
N ALA A 29 -12.81 31.61 20.51
CA ALA A 29 -13.18 33.03 20.35
C ALA A 29 -12.31 33.85 19.37
N ALA A 30 -11.65 33.22 18.39
CA ALA A 30 -11.02 33.94 17.29
C ALA A 30 -12.10 34.43 16.29
N ASP A 31 -12.42 35.73 16.34
CA ASP A 31 -13.25 36.39 15.32
C ASP A 31 -12.35 37.07 14.27
N PRO A 32 -12.40 36.69 12.97
CA PRO A 32 -13.22 35.64 12.37
C PRO A 32 -12.57 34.24 12.42
N PRO A 33 -13.37 33.16 12.27
CA PRO A 33 -12.87 31.78 12.26
C PRO A 33 -11.90 31.52 11.10
N ARG A 34 -10.86 30.72 11.38
CA ARG A 34 -9.80 30.37 10.42
C ARG A 34 -10.10 29.05 9.71
N ASN A 35 -9.72 28.98 8.43
CA ASN A 35 -9.81 27.77 7.62
C ASN A 35 -8.95 26.64 8.22
N LEU A 36 -9.44 25.40 8.20
CA LEU A 36 -8.64 24.21 8.52
C LEU A 36 -7.90 23.64 7.30
N LEU A 37 -8.29 24.02 6.09
CA LEU A 37 -7.59 23.63 4.87
C LEU A 37 -6.42 24.61 4.66
N TRP A 38 -5.22 24.05 4.45
CA TRP A 38 -4.00 24.83 4.18
C TRP A 38 -4.18 25.68 2.91
N ASP A 39 -3.66 26.92 2.90
CA ASP A 39 -3.78 27.94 1.84
C ASP A 39 -5.22 28.46 1.67
N GLY A 40 -6.19 27.55 1.63
CA GLY A 40 -7.59 27.84 1.31
C GLY A 40 -7.81 28.23 -0.15
N GLY A 41 -6.82 28.81 -0.83
CA GLY A 41 -6.77 29.04 -2.27
C GLY A 41 -5.75 28.15 -2.99
N PHE A 42 -5.62 28.37 -4.29
CA PHE A 42 -4.71 27.62 -5.16
C PHE A 42 -3.63 28.50 -5.82
N ASP A 43 -3.65 29.82 -5.55
CA ASP A 43 -2.77 30.88 -6.07
C ASP A 43 -1.26 30.58 -5.99
N THR A 44 -0.83 29.87 -4.94
CA THR A 44 0.60 29.74 -4.59
C THR A 44 1.30 28.54 -5.22
N GLY A 45 0.54 27.53 -5.64
CA GLY A 45 1.06 26.23 -6.10
C GLY A 45 1.52 25.25 -5.01
N PHE A 46 1.67 25.64 -3.74
CA PHE A 46 1.98 24.67 -2.67
C PHE A 46 0.74 23.90 -2.19
N GLY A 47 -0.46 24.48 -2.38
CA GLY A 47 -1.74 23.76 -2.26
C GLY A 47 -1.81 22.49 -3.12
N ASN A 48 -1.02 22.37 -4.20
CA ASN A 48 -0.97 21.19 -5.06
C ASN A 48 -0.47 19.92 -4.33
N GLY A 49 0.27 20.07 -3.23
CA GLY A 49 0.61 18.96 -2.34
C GLY A 49 -0.51 18.59 -1.35
N PHE A 50 -1.53 19.44 -1.21
CA PHE A 50 -2.67 19.27 -0.32
C PHE A 50 -3.90 18.68 -1.03
N TRP A 51 -4.01 18.85 -2.35
CA TRP A 51 -5.13 18.39 -3.17
C TRP A 51 -4.68 17.40 -4.24
N THR A 52 -5.41 16.30 -4.39
CA THR A 52 -5.20 15.28 -5.44
C THR A 52 -6.49 14.99 -6.18
N VAL A 53 -6.43 14.35 -7.34
CA VAL A 53 -7.61 13.97 -8.12
C VAL A 53 -8.30 12.75 -7.52
N LEU A 54 -9.63 12.73 -7.48
CA LEU A 54 -10.41 11.56 -7.06
C LEU A 54 -11.08 10.90 -8.25
N GLY A 55 -11.12 9.58 -8.22
CA GLY A 55 -11.80 8.74 -9.20
C GLY A 55 -12.13 7.40 -8.55
N LYS A 56 -12.77 6.49 -9.30
CA LYS A 56 -12.98 5.10 -8.82
C LYS A 56 -11.66 4.44 -8.40
N ASN A 57 -10.57 4.87 -9.03
CA ASN A 57 -9.18 4.70 -8.68
C ASN A 57 -8.59 6.14 -8.59
N LEU A 58 -8.08 6.59 -7.43
CA LEU A 58 -7.90 8.02 -7.10
C LEU A 58 -6.71 8.66 -7.86
N GLY A 59 -6.98 9.57 -8.80
CA GLY A 59 -6.03 10.24 -9.72
C GLY A 59 -4.84 10.98 -9.09
N PRO A 60 -3.76 11.24 -9.84
CA PRO A 60 -2.63 12.03 -9.36
C PRO A 60 -3.03 13.51 -9.33
N SER A 61 -2.34 14.33 -8.53
CA SER A 61 -2.47 15.78 -8.59
C SER A 61 -1.84 16.28 -9.90
N LEU A 62 -2.67 16.47 -10.92
CA LEU A 62 -2.23 16.87 -12.26
C LEU A 62 -1.96 18.36 -12.29
N ARG A 63 -0.71 18.79 -12.54
CA ARG A 63 -0.35 20.21 -12.72
C ARG A 63 -1.20 20.87 -13.81
N ALA A 64 -1.58 20.12 -14.84
CA ALA A 64 -2.48 20.59 -15.89
C ALA A 64 -3.86 21.05 -15.39
N MET A 65 -4.36 20.56 -14.24
CA MET A 65 -5.64 21.03 -13.68
C MET A 65 -5.54 22.40 -13.00
N TRP A 66 -4.35 22.96 -12.80
CA TRP A 66 -4.11 24.24 -12.15
C TRP A 66 -3.82 25.31 -13.20
N VAL A 67 -4.53 26.45 -13.13
CA VAL A 67 -4.43 27.58 -14.06
C VAL A 67 -4.60 28.86 -13.27
N ASP A 68 -3.62 29.75 -13.32
CA ASP A 68 -3.70 31.12 -12.78
C ASP A 68 -4.30 31.21 -11.37
N GLY A 69 -3.88 30.31 -10.49
CA GLY A 69 -4.34 30.25 -9.10
C GLY A 69 -5.69 29.57 -8.86
N ALA A 70 -6.25 28.88 -9.85
CA ALA A 70 -7.50 28.12 -9.76
C ALA A 70 -7.37 26.68 -10.30
N ILE A 71 -8.27 25.80 -9.87
CA ILE A 71 -8.43 24.44 -10.39
C ILE A 71 -9.58 24.38 -11.39
N ARG A 72 -9.32 23.86 -12.60
CA ARG A 72 -10.36 23.44 -13.55
C ARG A 72 -10.84 22.03 -13.22
N LEU A 73 -12.07 21.89 -12.70
CA LEU A 73 -12.70 20.62 -12.30
C LEU A 73 -13.11 19.75 -13.50
N GLN A 74 -12.11 19.22 -14.21
CA GLN A 74 -12.33 18.15 -15.20
C GLN A 74 -12.57 16.80 -14.52
N LEU A 75 -12.06 16.64 -13.29
CA LEU A 75 -12.30 15.50 -12.43
C LEU A 75 -12.53 16.00 -10.99
N PRO A 76 -13.15 15.18 -10.13
CA PRO A 76 -13.14 15.40 -8.69
C PRO A 76 -11.73 15.60 -8.15
N ILE A 77 -11.60 16.39 -7.08
CA ILE A 77 -10.39 16.57 -6.29
C ILE A 77 -10.69 16.33 -4.81
N GLY A 78 -9.67 16.00 -4.01
CA GLY A 78 -9.79 15.77 -2.58
C GLY A 78 -8.59 16.28 -1.80
N SER A 79 -8.86 16.80 -0.62
CA SER A 79 -7.87 17.35 0.32
C SER A 79 -7.14 16.26 1.10
N ARG A 80 -6.04 16.62 1.77
CA ARG A 80 -5.51 15.82 2.90
C ARG A 80 -6.58 15.65 3.98
N CYS A 81 -6.46 14.58 4.77
CA CYS A 81 -7.32 14.39 5.94
C CYS A 81 -7.02 15.44 7.02
N VAL A 82 -8.08 16.05 7.56
CA VAL A 82 -8.06 16.99 8.67
C VAL A 82 -8.86 16.42 9.85
N LYS A 83 -8.46 16.76 11.09
CA LYS A 83 -9.17 16.31 12.29
C LYS A 83 -10.35 17.26 12.58
N ILE A 84 -11.54 16.69 12.72
CA ILE A 84 -12.80 17.38 12.99
C ILE A 84 -13.44 16.74 14.22
N GLU A 85 -14.00 17.57 15.10
CA GLU A 85 -14.71 17.14 16.30
C GLU A 85 -16.22 17.38 16.12
N ASP A 86 -17.05 16.69 16.91
CA ASP A 86 -18.51 16.88 16.88
C ASP A 86 -18.87 18.35 17.19
N GLY A 87 -19.80 18.92 16.43
CA GLY A 87 -20.19 20.34 16.48
C GLY A 87 -20.67 20.87 15.12
N THR A 88 -20.95 22.17 15.04
CA THR A 88 -21.35 22.82 13.79
C THR A 88 -20.12 23.22 12.97
N TRP A 89 -20.13 22.87 11.68
CA TRP A 89 -19.05 23.14 10.72
C TRP A 89 -19.62 23.72 9.43
N SER A 90 -18.78 24.38 8.64
CA SER A 90 -19.14 24.95 7.35
C SER A 90 -18.14 24.55 6.27
N LEU A 91 -18.65 24.02 5.15
CA LEU A 91 -17.88 23.69 3.95
C LEU A 91 -18.35 24.53 2.77
N GLY A 92 -17.43 25.27 2.16
CA GLY A 92 -17.72 26.16 1.04
C GLY A 92 -16.56 26.23 0.04
N ALA A 93 -16.85 26.74 -1.16
CA ALA A 93 -15.90 26.92 -2.24
C ALA A 93 -16.22 28.17 -3.08
N TRP A 94 -15.21 28.75 -3.70
CA TRP A 94 -15.32 29.83 -4.67
C TRP A 94 -15.25 29.22 -6.06
N VAL A 95 -16.33 29.33 -6.82
CA VAL A 95 -16.50 28.66 -8.10
C VAL A 95 -16.85 29.65 -9.20
N LYS A 96 -16.34 29.38 -10.39
CA LYS A 96 -16.63 30.15 -11.60
C LYS A 96 -17.05 29.21 -12.71
N ARG A 97 -18.06 29.63 -13.48
CA ARG A 97 -18.49 28.94 -14.69
C ARG A 97 -17.69 29.49 -15.88
N VAL A 98 -17.14 28.60 -16.71
CA VAL A 98 -16.38 28.96 -17.93
C VAL A 98 -16.89 28.31 -19.21
N SER A 99 -17.85 27.37 -19.13
CA SER A 99 -18.55 26.83 -20.32
C SER A 99 -20.01 27.30 -20.35
N ASN A 100 -20.48 27.78 -21.50
CA ASN A 100 -21.88 28.24 -21.66
C ASN A 100 -22.87 27.11 -22.00
N THR A 101 -22.39 25.86 -22.07
CA THR A 101 -23.19 24.68 -22.45
C THR A 101 -23.65 23.89 -21.21
N GLY A 102 -24.97 23.71 -21.06
CA GLY A 102 -25.58 22.86 -20.03
C GLY A 102 -25.85 23.54 -18.67
N GLU A 103 -26.26 22.75 -17.67
CA GLU A 103 -26.25 23.15 -16.27
C GLU A 103 -24.89 22.83 -15.65
N ALA A 104 -24.28 23.80 -14.96
CA ALA A 104 -23.02 23.61 -14.26
C ALA A 104 -23.30 23.39 -12.77
N GLU A 105 -22.77 22.30 -12.20
CA GLU A 105 -22.96 21.94 -10.80
C GLU A 105 -21.60 21.64 -10.15
N VAL A 106 -21.47 22.01 -8.88
CA VAL A 106 -20.38 21.60 -7.99
C VAL A 106 -20.96 20.86 -6.77
N ARG A 107 -20.42 19.70 -6.46
CA ARG A 107 -20.63 18.95 -5.22
C ARG A 107 -19.40 19.14 -4.34
N LEU A 108 -19.61 19.67 -3.14
CA LEU A 108 -18.62 19.57 -2.07
C LEU A 108 -19.07 18.45 -1.12
N GLU A 109 -18.11 17.74 -0.55
CA GLU A 109 -18.35 16.66 0.38
C GLU A 109 -17.27 16.63 1.45
N LEU A 110 -17.67 16.51 2.71
CA LEU A 110 -16.78 16.18 3.81
C LEU A 110 -17.03 14.73 4.21
N THR A 111 -16.01 13.87 4.13
CA THR A 111 -16.22 12.44 4.34
C THR A 111 -15.03 11.75 5.01
N ASN A 112 -15.30 10.77 5.86
CA ASN A 112 -14.29 9.90 6.48
C ASN A 112 -14.29 8.48 5.85
N ARG A 113 -14.59 8.44 4.55
CA ARG A 113 -14.90 7.21 3.81
C ARG A 113 -13.71 6.27 3.70
N ASN A 114 -13.81 5.12 4.36
CA ASN A 114 -12.92 4.00 4.09
C ASN A 114 -13.25 3.40 2.72
N SER A 115 -12.38 3.59 1.73
CA SER A 115 -12.54 3.07 0.37
C SER A 115 -12.66 1.54 0.29
N LEU A 116 -12.25 0.80 1.33
CA LEU A 116 -12.42 -0.65 1.41
C LEU A 116 -13.81 -1.08 1.93
N LYS A 117 -14.58 -0.19 2.58
CA LYS A 117 -15.90 -0.48 3.17
C LYS A 117 -16.81 0.76 3.18
N GLU A 118 -17.64 0.88 2.14
CA GLU A 118 -18.62 1.98 1.99
C GLU A 118 -19.63 2.10 3.15
N THR A 119 -19.81 1.05 3.96
CA THR A 119 -20.76 1.01 5.08
C THR A 119 -20.24 1.61 6.39
N GLN A 120 -19.01 2.16 6.40
CA GLN A 120 -18.43 2.84 7.57
C GLN A 120 -17.94 4.26 7.20
N SER A 121 -18.88 5.15 6.91
CA SER A 121 -18.59 6.56 6.62
C SER A 121 -19.65 7.51 7.17
N ASN A 122 -19.23 8.58 7.84
CA ASN A 122 -19.94 9.85 7.90
C ASN A 122 -19.60 10.61 6.61
N ALA A 123 -20.62 10.97 5.83
CA ALA A 123 -20.48 11.77 4.62
C ALA A 123 -21.46 12.94 4.67
N TYR A 124 -20.94 14.16 4.58
CA TYR A 124 -21.70 15.40 4.52
C TYR A 124 -21.51 15.99 3.12
N ALA A 125 -22.41 15.65 2.20
CA ALA A 125 -22.32 16.06 0.79
C ALA A 125 -23.48 16.96 0.40
N LYS A 126 -23.20 18.01 -0.39
CA LYS A 126 -24.24 18.86 -0.99
C LYS A 126 -23.81 19.35 -2.36
N LYS A 127 -24.79 19.42 -3.26
CA LYS A 127 -24.69 19.90 -4.64
C LYS A 127 -25.15 21.36 -4.72
N PHE A 128 -24.51 22.14 -5.57
CA PHE A 128 -24.77 23.55 -5.81
C PHE A 128 -24.73 23.84 -7.31
N ALA A 129 -25.75 24.53 -7.82
CA ALA A 129 -25.67 25.12 -9.16
C ALA A 129 -24.59 26.22 -9.16
N VAL A 130 -23.74 26.23 -10.18
CA VAL A 130 -22.73 27.27 -10.39
C VAL A 130 -23.37 28.39 -11.20
N PRO A 131 -23.47 29.63 -10.67
CA PRO A 131 -24.17 30.72 -11.34
C PRO A 131 -23.59 31.05 -12.73
N THR A 132 -24.45 31.56 -13.61
CA THR A 132 -24.04 32.14 -14.89
C THR A 132 -23.55 33.57 -14.69
N GLY A 133 -22.28 33.83 -15.02
CA GLY A 133 -21.65 35.14 -14.92
C GLY A 133 -20.13 35.03 -15.12
N GLU A 134 -19.47 36.18 -15.33
CA GLU A 134 -18.00 36.23 -15.54
C GLU A 134 -17.19 36.19 -14.24
N GLY A 135 -17.84 36.29 -13.08
CA GLY A 135 -17.21 36.40 -11.76
C GLY A 135 -17.01 35.09 -11.01
N TRP A 136 -16.31 35.18 -9.88
CA TRP A 136 -16.26 34.13 -8.87
C TRP A 136 -17.49 34.20 -7.96
N HIS A 137 -18.15 33.07 -7.74
CA HIS A 137 -19.32 32.92 -6.90
C HIS A 137 -19.02 31.98 -5.74
N ARG A 138 -19.43 32.34 -4.53
CA ARG A 138 -19.28 31.46 -3.37
C ARG A 138 -20.47 30.52 -3.25
N VAL A 139 -20.19 29.24 -3.03
CA VAL A 139 -21.17 28.20 -2.68
C VAL A 139 -20.77 27.49 -1.40
N GLY A 140 -21.73 26.91 -0.67
CA GLY A 140 -21.44 26.17 0.56
C GLY A 140 -22.64 26.07 1.49
N TRP A 141 -22.45 25.38 2.62
CA TRP A 141 -23.44 25.27 3.68
C TRP A 141 -22.81 24.94 5.03
N SER A 142 -23.56 25.24 6.10
CA SER A 142 -23.27 24.79 7.45
C SER A 142 -24.00 23.48 7.75
N PHE A 143 -23.37 22.58 8.49
CA PHE A 143 -23.89 21.27 8.88
C PHE A 143 -23.38 20.86 10.25
N GLU A 144 -24.09 19.91 10.86
CA GLU A 144 -23.78 19.41 12.20
C GLU A 144 -23.06 18.06 12.13
N VAL A 145 -21.84 18.00 12.66
CA VAL A 145 -21.08 16.77 12.85
C VAL A 145 -21.45 16.18 14.21
N LYS A 146 -22.00 14.96 14.22
CA LYS A 146 -22.44 14.24 15.43
C LYS A 146 -22.17 12.76 15.30
N GLY A 147 -21.69 12.14 16.37
CA GLY A 147 -21.41 10.70 16.43
C GLY A 147 -20.39 10.27 15.38
N SER A 148 -19.34 11.07 15.19
CA SER A 148 -18.28 10.80 14.21
C SER A 148 -17.69 9.38 14.39
N LEU A 149 -17.80 8.53 13.36
CA LEU A 149 -17.25 7.16 13.38
C LEU A 149 -15.72 7.17 13.51
N ARG A 150 -15.10 8.22 12.96
CA ARG A 150 -13.69 8.60 13.09
C ARG A 150 -13.58 10.13 13.01
N PRO A 151 -12.63 10.74 13.72
CA PRO A 151 -12.45 12.19 13.72
C PRO A 151 -11.61 12.71 12.54
N LEU A 152 -11.12 11.84 11.65
CA LEU A 152 -10.34 12.25 10.46
C LEU A 152 -11.26 12.27 9.24
N TYR A 153 -11.32 13.38 8.54
CA TYR A 153 -12.14 13.59 7.34
C TYR A 153 -11.31 14.23 6.24
N HIS A 154 -11.61 13.92 4.98
CA HIS A 154 -11.11 14.71 3.83
C HIS A 154 -12.27 15.48 3.18
N VAL A 155 -11.93 16.59 2.52
CA VAL A 155 -12.86 17.39 1.72
C VAL A 155 -12.72 16.98 0.27
N GLU A 156 -13.79 16.49 -0.33
CA GLU A 156 -13.91 16.25 -1.78
C GLU A 156 -14.63 17.43 -2.44
N VAL A 157 -14.18 17.82 -3.63
CA VAL A 157 -14.84 18.80 -4.50
C VAL A 157 -14.94 18.19 -5.90
N SER A 158 -16.14 18.15 -6.46
CA SER A 158 -16.40 17.54 -7.76
C SER A 158 -17.37 18.39 -8.57
N GLY A 159 -17.25 18.37 -9.89
CA GLY A 159 -18.09 19.16 -10.78
C GLY A 159 -18.09 18.61 -12.20
N GLY A 160 -18.85 19.27 -13.08
CA GLY A 160 -18.85 19.01 -14.52
C GLY A 160 -17.81 19.84 -15.28
N GLU A 161 -17.59 19.50 -16.55
CA GLU A 161 -16.72 20.25 -17.45
C GLU A 161 -17.13 21.74 -17.53
N GLY A 162 -16.18 22.62 -17.27
CA GLY A 162 -16.39 24.08 -17.29
C GLY A 162 -16.74 24.70 -15.94
N VAL A 163 -16.54 24.00 -14.83
CA VAL A 163 -16.44 24.59 -13.49
C VAL A 163 -14.97 24.80 -13.11
N TRP A 164 -14.62 26.00 -12.67
CA TRP A 164 -13.36 26.30 -12.00
C TRP A 164 -13.60 26.52 -10.50
N VAL A 165 -12.60 26.24 -9.67
CA VAL A 165 -12.59 26.50 -8.22
C VAL A 165 -11.33 27.31 -7.89
N ASP A 166 -11.49 28.44 -7.22
CA ASP A 166 -10.40 29.31 -6.74
C ASP A 166 -9.98 28.93 -5.31
N ARG A 167 -10.98 28.75 -4.44
CA ARG A 167 -10.79 28.53 -2.99
C ARG A 167 -11.73 27.47 -2.45
N VAL A 168 -11.31 26.77 -1.39
CA VAL A 168 -12.13 25.86 -0.58
C VAL A 168 -11.89 26.12 0.90
N SER A 169 -12.97 26.24 1.67
CA SER A 169 -12.94 26.56 3.10
C SER A 169 -13.69 25.53 3.92
N LEU A 170 -13.04 25.03 4.98
CA LEU A 170 -13.65 24.28 6.07
C LEU A 170 -13.41 25.02 7.37
N THR A 171 -14.47 25.56 7.99
CA THR A 171 -14.39 26.37 9.21
C THR A 171 -15.35 25.87 10.28
N PRO A 172 -15.01 26.00 11.59
CA PRO A 172 -15.98 25.77 12.65
C PRO A 172 -17.06 26.85 12.65
N GLY A 173 -18.28 26.50 13.07
CA GLY A 173 -19.41 27.41 13.17
C GLY A 173 -20.12 27.73 11.85
N PRO A 174 -20.93 28.79 11.82
CA PRO A 174 -21.64 29.27 10.62
C PRO A 174 -20.67 29.67 9.50
N MET A 175 -21.20 29.73 8.26
CA MET A 175 -20.40 30.06 7.07
C MET A 175 -19.89 31.51 7.15
N PRO A 176 -18.57 31.78 7.31
CA PRO A 176 -18.07 33.13 7.53
C PRO A 176 -17.91 33.87 6.21
N ASP A 177 -18.35 35.11 6.05
CA ASP A 177 -18.38 35.81 4.73
C ASP A 177 -17.04 35.76 3.98
N ASN A 178 -15.92 35.97 4.68
CA ASN A 178 -14.57 35.78 4.16
C ASN A 178 -13.72 34.97 5.18
N PRO A 179 -13.48 33.67 4.95
CA PRO A 179 -12.66 32.84 5.85
C PRO A 179 -11.19 33.27 5.76
N ARG A 180 -10.54 33.47 6.91
CA ARG A 180 -9.09 33.69 6.94
C ARG A 180 -8.35 32.37 6.70
N ALA A 181 -7.12 32.48 6.19
CA ALA A 181 -6.16 31.37 6.11
C ALA A 181 -5.94 30.69 7.48
N ALA A 182 -5.34 29.49 7.49
CA ALA A 182 -5.13 28.74 8.73
C ALA A 182 -4.15 29.47 9.66
N ALA A 183 -3.19 30.20 9.08
CA ALA A 183 -2.38 31.20 9.77
C ALA A 183 -2.15 32.45 8.90
N ASP A 184 -1.79 33.57 9.52
CA ASP A 184 -1.47 34.81 8.79
C ASP A 184 -0.16 34.67 7.99
N LEU A 185 0.74 33.78 8.44
CA LEU A 185 1.90 33.28 7.70
C LEU A 185 1.82 31.77 7.58
N GLU A 186 2.00 31.24 6.37
CA GLU A 186 2.01 29.80 6.07
C GLU A 186 3.25 29.45 5.25
N ALA A 187 3.97 28.39 5.61
CA ALA A 187 5.19 27.95 4.93
C ALA A 187 5.10 26.50 4.46
N GLY A 188 5.37 26.25 3.18
CA GLY A 188 5.31 24.93 2.56
C GLY A 188 6.30 24.77 1.40
N PHE A 189 6.12 23.74 0.57
CA PHE A 189 7.07 23.40 -0.50
C PHE A 189 6.39 23.32 -1.88
N ASP A 190 6.94 24.03 -2.86
CA ASP A 190 6.70 23.76 -4.28
C ASP A 190 7.83 22.84 -4.77
N VAL A 191 7.45 21.65 -5.25
CA VAL A 191 8.37 20.72 -5.93
C VAL A 191 8.06 20.81 -7.40
N GLY A 192 8.96 21.43 -8.16
CA GLY A 192 8.78 21.73 -9.59
C GLY A 192 8.47 20.50 -10.43
N GLU A 193 8.88 19.32 -9.97
CA GLU A 193 8.58 18.05 -10.63
C GLU A 193 7.28 17.40 -10.15
N GLU A 194 6.32 17.25 -11.07
CA GLU A 194 5.00 16.66 -10.87
C GLU A 194 5.02 15.23 -10.34
N THR A 195 5.97 14.41 -10.78
CA THR A 195 6.14 13.02 -10.29
C THR A 195 6.89 12.97 -8.96
N ARG A 196 7.35 14.11 -8.43
CA ARG A 196 8.25 14.27 -7.26
C ARG A 196 9.56 13.43 -7.35
N ILE A 197 9.92 12.95 -8.54
CA ILE A 197 11.11 12.13 -8.80
C ILE A 197 12.09 12.95 -9.63
N TYR A 198 13.27 13.21 -9.09
CA TYR A 198 14.39 13.76 -9.86
C TYR A 198 15.38 12.63 -10.18
N VAL A 199 15.80 12.53 -11.44
CA VAL A 199 16.86 11.61 -11.87
C VAL A 199 18.20 12.35 -12.06
N ASP A 200 19.32 11.64 -11.91
CA ASP A 200 20.66 12.22 -12.11
C ASP A 200 20.77 12.99 -13.44
N GLY A 201 21.18 14.25 -13.34
CA GLY A 201 21.28 15.20 -14.45
C GLY A 201 20.14 16.22 -14.51
N GLU A 202 19.01 15.99 -13.83
CA GLU A 202 17.96 17.00 -13.64
C GLU A 202 18.34 17.99 -12.52
N GLU A 203 17.93 19.26 -12.68
CA GLU A 203 18.03 20.25 -11.60
C GLU A 203 16.98 19.95 -10.51
N ARG A 204 17.40 19.83 -9.25
CA ARG A 204 16.52 19.58 -8.10
C ARG A 204 15.78 20.86 -7.69
N THR A 205 14.69 21.16 -8.39
CA THR A 205 13.89 22.39 -8.27
C THR A 205 12.86 22.32 -7.14
N VAL A 206 13.30 22.45 -5.90
CA VAL A 206 12.41 22.51 -4.72
C VAL A 206 12.53 23.87 -4.04
N ASP A 207 11.42 24.61 -3.97
CA ASP A 207 11.35 25.91 -3.32
C ASP A 207 10.57 25.80 -1.99
N LEU A 208 11.14 26.34 -0.92
CA LEU A 208 10.37 26.74 0.26
C LEU A 208 9.55 27.97 -0.14
N VAL A 209 8.24 27.90 0.05
CA VAL A 209 7.31 28.99 -0.23
C VAL A 209 6.68 29.46 1.08
N VAL A 210 6.70 30.77 1.33
CA VAL A 210 6.11 31.40 2.51
C VAL A 210 5.06 32.40 2.03
N ALA A 211 3.78 32.09 2.24
CA ALA A 211 2.68 33.01 2.01
C ALA A 211 2.44 33.86 3.25
N ASN A 212 2.29 35.17 3.07
CA ASN A 212 1.82 36.11 4.07
C ASN A 212 0.44 36.62 3.64
N HIS A 213 -0.58 36.26 4.40
CA HIS A 213 -2.00 36.60 4.20
C HIS A 213 -2.44 37.80 5.04
N GLY A 214 -1.48 38.55 5.60
CA GLY A 214 -1.70 39.76 6.39
C GLY A 214 -0.63 40.83 6.12
N PRO A 215 -0.46 41.81 7.02
CA PRO A 215 0.57 42.84 6.90
C PRO A 215 2.00 42.25 6.86
N ALA A 216 2.95 43.03 6.34
CA ALA A 216 4.37 42.63 6.33
C ALA A 216 4.84 42.25 7.75
N ALA A 217 5.50 41.08 7.86
CA ALA A 217 5.81 40.48 9.14
C ALA A 217 7.18 39.80 9.12
N LYS A 218 8.02 40.10 10.12
CA LYS A 218 9.26 39.36 10.35
C LYS A 218 8.95 38.00 10.98
N ALA A 219 9.42 36.93 10.34
CA ALA A 219 9.26 35.58 10.86
C ALA A 219 10.50 34.73 10.62
N ARG A 220 10.59 33.63 11.38
CA ARG A 220 11.65 32.64 11.28
C ARG A 220 11.06 31.31 10.83
N VAL A 221 11.46 30.86 9.66
CA VAL A 221 10.97 29.64 9.02
C VAL A 221 12.07 28.59 9.03
N HIS A 222 11.84 27.50 9.74
CA HIS A 222 12.73 26.35 9.74
C HIS A 222 12.28 25.38 8.64
N TRP A 223 13.24 24.76 7.97
CA TRP A 223 13.02 23.63 7.07
C TRP A 223 13.97 22.49 7.43
N GLU A 224 13.46 21.27 7.35
CA GLU A 224 14.10 20.03 7.79
C GLU A 224 13.91 18.98 6.67
N VAL A 225 14.93 18.17 6.43
CA VAL A 225 14.93 17.08 5.45
C VAL A 225 15.26 15.79 6.18
N TYR A 226 14.34 14.83 6.09
CA TYR A 226 14.45 13.52 6.68
C TYR A 226 14.62 12.47 5.58
N ASP A 227 15.40 11.43 5.85
CA ASP A 227 15.44 10.25 4.98
C ASP A 227 14.21 9.36 5.18
N HIS A 228 14.17 8.24 4.45
CA HIS A 228 13.08 7.26 4.51
C HIS A 228 12.99 6.48 5.85
N PHE A 229 14.00 6.57 6.72
CA PHE A 229 13.96 6.04 8.08
C PHE A 229 13.43 7.08 9.10
N GLU A 230 13.20 8.32 8.68
CA GLU A 230 12.94 9.52 9.49
C GLU A 230 14.17 10.03 10.27
N ASP A 231 15.39 9.77 9.80
CA ASP A 231 16.59 10.43 10.32
C ASP A 231 16.78 11.81 9.67
N LEU A 232 17.08 12.83 10.48
CA LEU A 232 17.36 14.19 9.98
C LEU A 232 18.70 14.20 9.23
N VAL A 233 18.66 14.42 7.92
CA VAL A 233 19.86 14.46 7.06
C VAL A 233 20.27 15.88 6.67
N LYS A 234 19.36 16.85 6.73
CA LYS A 234 19.65 18.26 6.45
C LYS A 234 18.63 19.19 7.11
N GLU A 235 19.04 20.39 7.49
CA GLU A 235 18.14 21.44 7.98
C GLU A 235 18.63 22.83 7.56
N GLY A 236 17.77 23.82 7.74
CA GLY A 236 18.13 25.23 7.59
C GLY A 236 17.02 26.17 8.08
N VAL A 237 17.32 27.47 8.00
CA VAL A 237 16.45 28.55 8.49
C VAL A 237 16.43 29.69 7.48
N VAL A 238 15.25 30.25 7.25
CA VAL A 238 15.04 31.55 6.60
C VAL A 238 14.48 32.50 7.66
N GLU A 239 15.18 33.60 7.92
CA GLU A 239 14.73 34.64 8.85
C GLU A 239 14.77 35.99 8.13
N GLU A 240 13.60 36.52 7.79
CA GLU A 240 13.46 37.77 7.05
C GLU A 240 12.08 38.40 7.31
N GLU A 241 11.85 39.58 6.76
CA GLU A 241 10.53 40.21 6.69
C GLU A 241 9.82 39.75 5.43
N PHE A 242 8.68 39.08 5.60
CA PHE A 242 7.86 38.59 4.50
C PHE A 242 6.83 39.68 4.12
N PRO A 243 6.85 40.19 2.88
CA PRO A 243 5.92 41.24 2.46
C PRO A 243 4.46 40.78 2.57
N GLY A 244 3.58 41.67 3.02
CA GLY A 244 2.16 41.36 3.19
C GLY A 244 1.45 41.10 1.86
N ASP A 245 0.41 40.25 1.90
CA ASP A 245 -0.38 39.81 0.74
C ASP A 245 0.46 39.24 -0.43
N THR A 246 1.56 38.54 -0.13
CA THR A 246 2.45 37.92 -1.14
C THR A 246 2.96 36.53 -0.75
N ALA A 247 3.51 35.81 -1.73
CA ALA A 247 4.24 34.56 -1.54
C ALA A 247 5.74 34.75 -1.85
N THR A 248 6.60 34.55 -0.86
CA THR A 248 8.06 34.56 -1.01
C THR A 248 8.58 33.15 -1.29
N ARG A 249 9.50 33.00 -2.25
CA ARG A 249 10.08 31.71 -2.68
C ARG A 249 11.58 31.65 -2.43
N LYS A 250 12.08 30.55 -1.88
CA LYS A 250 13.52 30.29 -1.63
C LYS A 250 13.90 28.88 -2.08
N ARG A 251 14.80 28.79 -3.06
CA ARG A 251 15.34 27.50 -3.54
C ARG A 251 16.09 26.78 -2.42
N LEU A 252 15.70 25.55 -2.13
CA LEU A 252 16.39 24.68 -1.18
C LEU A 252 17.69 24.12 -1.78
N PRO A 253 18.81 24.08 -1.02
CA PRO A 253 20.09 23.57 -1.51
C PRO A 253 20.15 22.04 -1.42
N LEU A 254 19.39 21.33 -2.26
CA LEU A 254 19.24 19.86 -2.20
C LEU A 254 20.22 19.05 -3.09
N LYS A 255 21.23 19.71 -3.69
CA LYS A 255 22.13 19.11 -4.70
C LYS A 255 23.10 18.04 -4.17
N ASP A 256 23.36 18.05 -2.87
CA ASP A 256 24.34 17.24 -2.14
C ASP A 256 23.76 15.98 -1.50
N LEU A 257 22.43 15.86 -1.46
CA LEU A 257 21.74 14.66 -0.97
C LEU A 257 21.99 13.48 -1.93
N SER A 258 22.15 12.28 -1.38
CA SER A 258 22.32 11.04 -2.16
C SER A 258 21.03 10.67 -2.89
N TRP A 259 21.07 9.60 -3.70
CA TRP A 259 19.83 8.90 -4.06
C TRP A 259 19.09 8.44 -2.80
N GLY A 260 17.77 8.32 -2.89
CA GLY A 260 16.92 7.98 -1.75
C GLY A 260 15.55 8.65 -1.78
N GLY A 261 14.70 8.25 -0.85
CA GLY A 261 13.44 8.91 -0.53
C GLY A 261 13.60 9.92 0.60
N TYR A 262 13.12 11.14 0.40
CA TYR A 262 13.22 12.22 1.39
C TYR A 262 11.87 12.85 1.70
N ARG A 263 11.61 13.08 2.99
CA ARG A 263 10.55 13.94 3.48
C ARG A 263 11.12 15.33 3.74
N LEU A 264 10.41 16.34 3.27
CA LEU A 264 10.66 17.75 3.54
C LEU A 264 9.61 18.22 4.55
N ALA A 265 10.04 18.82 5.67
CA ALA A 265 9.17 19.40 6.69
C ALA A 265 9.50 20.88 6.89
N SER A 266 8.50 21.75 7.03
CA SER A 266 8.72 23.16 7.37
C SER A 266 7.79 23.66 8.47
N ARG A 267 8.29 24.61 9.26
CA ARG A 267 7.58 25.25 10.38
C ARG A 267 7.96 26.72 10.51
N ILE A 268 7.02 27.54 10.97
CA ILE A 268 7.27 28.93 11.35
C ILE A 268 7.40 28.98 12.89
N GLU A 269 8.38 29.69 13.44
CA GLU A 269 8.57 29.81 14.88
C GLU A 269 7.32 30.44 15.54
N GLY A 270 6.81 29.82 16.60
CA GLY A 270 5.56 30.22 17.27
C GLY A 270 4.26 29.79 16.57
N ASN A 271 4.32 29.24 15.36
CA ASN A 271 3.15 28.78 14.62
C ASN A 271 2.93 27.26 14.81
N PRO A 272 1.72 26.78 15.17
CA PRO A 272 1.43 25.34 15.27
C PRO A 272 1.35 24.60 13.91
N VAL A 273 1.40 25.32 12.80
CA VAL A 273 1.20 24.83 11.44
C VAL A 273 2.50 24.26 10.84
N LEU A 274 2.45 22.97 10.40
CA LEU A 274 3.57 22.22 9.83
C LEU A 274 3.27 21.71 8.41
N ALA A 275 4.04 22.12 7.40
CA ALA A 275 3.92 21.57 6.05
C ALA A 275 4.87 20.40 5.85
N ASP A 276 4.40 19.42 5.08
CA ASP A 276 5.17 18.26 4.63
C ASP A 276 5.01 18.05 3.13
N ALA A 277 6.12 17.71 2.46
CA ALA A 277 6.16 17.26 1.06
C ALA A 277 7.18 16.13 0.89
N LEU A 278 6.97 15.27 -0.10
CA LEU A 278 7.80 14.11 -0.34
C LEU A 278 8.49 14.22 -1.70
N VAL A 279 9.77 13.82 -1.74
CA VAL A 279 10.56 13.70 -2.99
C VAL A 279 11.33 12.39 -3.03
N ALA A 280 11.74 11.98 -4.21
CA ALA A 280 12.68 10.89 -4.44
C ALA A 280 13.79 11.36 -5.39
N PHE A 281 15.05 11.05 -5.06
CA PHE A 281 16.19 11.27 -5.94
C PHE A 281 16.70 9.91 -6.38
N LEU A 282 16.77 9.68 -7.70
CA LEU A 282 17.14 8.39 -8.28
C LEU A 282 18.35 8.55 -9.22
N PRO A 283 19.17 7.50 -9.36
CA PRO A 283 20.18 7.45 -10.40
C PRO A 283 19.54 7.46 -11.78
N LYS A 284 20.31 7.81 -12.81
CA LYS A 284 19.88 7.57 -14.20
C LYS A 284 19.76 6.06 -14.44
N LEU A 285 18.54 5.61 -14.73
CA LEU A 285 18.23 4.20 -15.00
C LEU A 285 18.37 3.90 -16.50
N ASP A 286 19.05 2.81 -16.84
CA ASP A 286 19.03 2.30 -18.21
C ASP A 286 17.67 1.65 -18.49
N ALA A 287 16.86 2.26 -19.35
CA ALA A 287 15.59 1.70 -19.81
C ALA A 287 15.75 0.23 -20.28
N LYS A 288 16.83 -0.10 -21.01
CA LYS A 288 17.07 -1.43 -21.57
C LYS A 288 17.45 -2.48 -20.52
N ALA A 289 17.95 -2.08 -19.36
CA ALA A 289 18.21 -2.99 -18.25
C ALA A 289 16.88 -3.51 -17.67
N LEU A 290 16.55 -4.79 -17.89
CA LEU A 290 15.21 -5.36 -17.61
C LEU A 290 14.13 -4.68 -18.50
N PRO A 291 14.07 -4.99 -19.81
CA PRO A 291 13.26 -4.22 -20.76
C PRO A 291 11.74 -4.35 -20.53
N TRP A 292 11.31 -5.36 -19.76
CA TRP A 292 9.91 -5.64 -19.44
C TRP A 292 9.48 -5.16 -18.05
N LEU A 293 10.36 -4.43 -17.35
CA LEU A 293 10.00 -3.79 -16.10
C LEU A 293 8.80 -2.86 -16.34
N GLY A 294 7.73 -3.02 -15.59
CA GLY A 294 6.45 -2.44 -15.92
C GLY A 294 5.43 -2.63 -14.81
N ALA A 295 4.23 -2.03 -14.93
CA ALA A 295 3.22 -2.09 -13.88
C ALA A 295 1.78 -2.09 -14.41
N ASP A 296 0.85 -2.60 -13.61
CA ASP A 296 -0.61 -2.55 -13.83
C ASP A 296 -1.17 -1.13 -13.66
N ALA A 297 -0.80 -0.22 -14.55
CA ALA A 297 -1.04 1.21 -14.38
C ALA A 297 -2.25 1.70 -15.17
N ASN A 298 -3.02 2.63 -14.58
CA ASN A 298 -4.03 3.37 -15.32
C ASN A 298 -3.34 4.50 -16.08
N PHE A 299 -3.50 4.54 -17.41
CA PHE A 299 -2.91 5.56 -18.27
C PHE A 299 -3.94 6.16 -19.24
N ILE A 300 -5.25 6.02 -18.98
CA ILE A 300 -6.28 6.65 -19.81
C ILE A 300 -6.79 7.97 -19.23
N GLY A 301 -7.36 8.79 -20.12
CA GLY A 301 -7.97 10.07 -19.76
C GLY A 301 -6.93 10.98 -19.08
N ALA A 302 -7.25 11.44 -17.88
CA ALA A 302 -6.40 12.37 -17.14
C ALA A 302 -5.04 11.77 -16.70
N ALA A 303 -4.91 10.45 -16.62
CA ALA A 303 -3.65 9.79 -16.23
C ALA A 303 -2.68 9.58 -17.40
N LYS A 304 -3.05 9.93 -18.64
CA LYS A 304 -2.30 9.57 -19.86
C LYS A 304 -0.89 10.14 -19.95
N ASP A 305 -0.65 11.33 -19.41
CA ASP A 305 0.65 12.00 -19.47
C ASP A 305 1.47 11.72 -18.20
N PHE A 306 0.80 11.70 -17.03
CA PHE A 306 1.44 11.41 -15.75
C PHE A 306 1.98 9.99 -15.66
N THR A 307 1.16 8.97 -15.97
CA THR A 307 1.50 7.57 -15.71
C THR A 307 2.73 7.11 -16.49
N PRO A 308 2.82 7.30 -17.83
CA PRO A 308 4.03 6.97 -18.56
C PRO A 308 5.25 7.73 -18.03
N ARG A 309 5.12 9.05 -17.77
CA ARG A 309 6.23 9.88 -17.25
C ARG A 309 6.75 9.39 -15.89
N PHE A 310 5.85 9.07 -14.96
CA PHE A 310 6.17 8.50 -13.65
C PHE A 310 6.89 7.15 -13.80
N MET A 311 6.36 6.27 -14.65
CA MET A 311 6.92 4.95 -14.91
C MET A 311 8.31 5.02 -15.57
N THR A 312 8.51 5.91 -16.57
CA THR A 312 9.81 6.11 -17.22
C THR A 312 10.87 6.56 -16.21
N ARG A 313 10.52 7.43 -15.25
CA ARG A 313 11.46 7.86 -14.19
C ARG A 313 11.80 6.77 -13.17
N LEU A 314 10.90 5.80 -12.95
CA LEU A 314 11.20 4.56 -12.22
C LEU A 314 11.95 3.52 -13.08
N GLY A 315 12.27 3.85 -14.34
CA GLY A 315 12.94 2.93 -15.26
C GLY A 315 12.03 1.78 -15.73
N MET A 316 10.73 1.96 -15.73
CA MET A 316 9.79 1.03 -16.34
C MET A 316 9.61 1.36 -17.83
N ASN A 317 9.34 0.34 -18.65
CA ASN A 317 9.04 0.49 -20.08
C ASN A 317 7.81 -0.33 -20.52
N THR A 318 7.06 -0.95 -19.60
CA THR A 318 5.85 -1.72 -19.95
C THR A 318 4.66 -1.30 -19.10
N ILE A 319 3.54 -0.98 -19.74
CA ILE A 319 2.26 -0.72 -19.07
C ILE A 319 1.36 -1.93 -19.26
N ASN A 320 0.95 -2.53 -18.15
CA ASN A 320 -0.03 -3.60 -18.15
C ASN A 320 -1.44 -3.04 -17.96
N ALA A 321 -2.29 -3.10 -18.98
CA ALA A 321 -3.61 -2.49 -18.95
C ALA A 321 -4.67 -3.33 -18.20
N LEU A 322 -4.27 -4.10 -17.19
CA LEU A 322 -5.02 -5.23 -16.67
C LEU A 322 -6.18 -4.86 -15.73
N SER A 323 -5.91 -4.52 -14.47
CA SER A 323 -6.96 -4.40 -13.42
C SER A 323 -7.05 -3.01 -12.76
N CYS A 324 -6.48 -2.00 -13.41
CA CYS A 324 -6.36 -0.60 -12.96
C CYS A 324 -7.50 0.34 -13.41
N SER A 325 -8.62 -0.18 -13.93
CA SER A 325 -9.68 0.60 -14.60
C SER A 325 -9.24 1.35 -15.87
N SER A 326 -8.12 0.96 -16.48
CA SER A 326 -7.67 1.48 -17.78
C SER A 326 -8.72 1.39 -18.89
N GLY A 327 -9.56 0.34 -18.89
CA GLY A 327 -10.62 0.15 -19.88
C GLY A 327 -10.15 -0.13 -21.32
N LEU A 328 -8.86 0.07 -21.61
CA LEU A 328 -8.23 0.19 -22.93
C LEU A 328 -8.81 -0.70 -24.03
N ALA A 329 -8.91 -1.99 -23.72
CA ALA A 329 -9.32 -3.05 -24.64
C ALA A 329 -10.38 -3.97 -24.03
N ARG A 330 -11.07 -3.56 -22.94
CA ARG A 330 -12.08 -4.40 -22.29
C ARG A 330 -13.34 -4.45 -23.16
N TRP A 331 -13.85 -5.65 -23.46
CA TRP A 331 -14.91 -5.83 -24.46
C TRP A 331 -16.14 -4.91 -24.24
N LYS A 332 -16.75 -4.92 -23.04
CA LYS A 332 -17.87 -4.03 -22.69
C LYS A 332 -17.56 -2.53 -22.69
N VAL A 333 -16.29 -2.13 -22.53
CA VAL A 333 -15.90 -0.72 -22.51
C VAL A 333 -15.72 -0.19 -23.93
N VAL A 334 -14.99 -0.95 -24.76
CA VAL A 334 -14.68 -0.56 -26.14
C VAL A 334 -15.85 -0.83 -27.08
N ASN A 335 -16.60 -1.91 -26.90
CA ASN A 335 -17.71 -2.29 -27.78
C ASN A 335 -19.02 -2.49 -26.98
N PRO A 336 -19.57 -1.41 -26.40
CA PRO A 336 -20.72 -1.47 -25.47
C PRO A 336 -22.03 -1.86 -26.15
N GLU A 337 -22.16 -1.60 -27.46
CA GLU A 337 -23.31 -1.86 -28.32
C GLU A 337 -22.82 -2.56 -29.60
N PRO A 338 -23.67 -3.31 -30.32
CA PRO A 338 -23.26 -3.96 -31.58
C PRO A 338 -22.66 -2.94 -32.56
N ASP A 339 -21.50 -3.27 -33.13
CA ASP A 339 -20.75 -2.46 -34.11
C ASP A 339 -20.33 -1.03 -33.69
N VAL A 340 -20.66 -0.58 -32.48
CA VAL A 340 -20.21 0.71 -31.92
C VAL A 340 -18.90 0.54 -31.17
N PHE A 341 -17.86 1.28 -31.56
CA PHE A 341 -16.53 1.20 -30.95
C PHE A 341 -16.10 2.52 -30.29
N LYS A 342 -15.49 2.43 -29.10
CA LYS A 342 -14.98 3.55 -28.28
C LYS A 342 -13.49 3.35 -28.02
N TRP A 343 -12.67 4.07 -28.77
CA TRP A 343 -11.21 3.94 -28.74
C TRP A 343 -10.54 4.96 -27.80
N GLN A 344 -9.34 4.63 -27.33
CA GLN A 344 -8.54 5.41 -26.37
C GLN A 344 -7.21 5.87 -27.00
N ASP A 345 -7.21 6.19 -28.30
CA ASP A 345 -6.00 6.44 -29.11
C ASP A 345 -5.03 7.41 -28.45
N ALA A 346 -5.48 8.60 -28.03
CA ALA A 346 -4.64 9.61 -27.39
C ALA A 346 -3.93 9.15 -26.09
N SER A 347 -4.37 8.04 -25.49
CA SER A 347 -3.71 7.42 -24.33
C SER A 347 -2.60 6.44 -24.75
N LEU A 348 -2.83 5.69 -25.83
CA LEU A 348 -1.80 4.84 -26.43
C LEU A 348 -0.69 5.67 -27.08
N ASP A 349 -1.06 6.74 -27.77
CA ASP A 349 -0.10 7.61 -28.44
C ASP A 349 0.83 8.29 -27.41
N ALA A 350 0.30 8.68 -26.24
CA ALA A 350 1.09 9.20 -25.12
C ALA A 350 2.03 8.14 -24.50
N ALA A 351 1.55 6.91 -24.29
CA ALA A 351 2.37 5.80 -23.81
C ALA A 351 3.50 5.46 -24.80
N HIS A 352 3.18 5.36 -26.09
CA HIS A 352 4.13 5.06 -27.15
C HIS A 352 5.17 6.19 -27.31
N ALA A 353 4.76 7.46 -27.24
CA ALA A 353 5.68 8.60 -27.23
C ALA A 353 6.65 8.61 -26.02
N ALA A 354 6.23 8.05 -24.88
CA ALA A 354 7.08 7.82 -23.71
C ALA A 354 7.98 6.56 -23.83
N GLY A 355 7.93 5.83 -24.94
CA GLY A 355 8.70 4.61 -25.18
C GLY A 355 8.17 3.37 -24.43
N MET A 356 6.89 3.37 -24.02
CA MET A 356 6.26 2.26 -23.31
C MET A 356 5.68 1.23 -24.29
N GLU A 357 5.94 -0.06 -24.04
CA GLU A 357 5.09 -1.12 -24.57
C GLU A 357 3.80 -1.21 -23.76
N VAL A 358 2.66 -1.36 -24.42
CA VAL A 358 1.37 -1.60 -23.78
C VAL A 358 0.95 -3.06 -23.95
N VAL A 359 0.55 -3.69 -22.84
CA VAL A 359 -0.06 -5.03 -22.80
C VAL A 359 -1.57 -4.85 -22.61
N ALA A 360 -2.36 -5.20 -23.62
CA ALA A 360 -3.80 -5.04 -23.60
C ALA A 360 -4.52 -6.29 -23.07
N TYR A 361 -5.55 -6.10 -22.26
CA TYR A 361 -6.39 -7.18 -21.73
C TYR A 361 -7.83 -7.04 -22.21
N LEU A 362 -8.36 -8.11 -22.82
CA LEU A 362 -9.68 -8.05 -23.48
C LEU A 362 -10.85 -8.34 -22.54
N GLN A 363 -10.64 -9.19 -21.54
CA GLN A 363 -11.61 -9.55 -20.48
C GLN A 363 -13.00 -9.93 -21.03
N GLY A 364 -13.08 -10.76 -22.08
CA GLY A 364 -14.34 -11.09 -22.74
C GLY A 364 -15.38 -11.79 -21.85
N PHE A 365 -14.96 -12.60 -20.88
CA PHE A 365 -15.84 -13.27 -19.93
C PHE A 365 -16.21 -12.35 -18.75
N ALA A 366 -15.23 -11.67 -18.14
CA ALA A 366 -15.48 -10.78 -17.02
C ALA A 366 -16.20 -9.47 -17.41
N GLN A 367 -16.01 -9.02 -18.65
CA GLN A 367 -16.53 -7.78 -19.22
C GLN A 367 -17.32 -8.04 -20.52
N THR A 368 -18.17 -9.07 -20.54
CA THR A 368 -19.11 -9.30 -21.65
C THR A 368 -20.09 -8.12 -21.79
N PRO A 369 -20.24 -7.51 -22.99
CA PRO A 369 -21.21 -6.43 -23.22
C PRO A 369 -22.65 -6.93 -23.12
N GLU A 370 -23.59 -6.01 -22.86
CA GLU A 370 -24.98 -6.38 -22.56
C GLU A 370 -25.67 -7.07 -23.76
N TRP A 371 -25.36 -6.64 -24.98
CA TRP A 371 -25.90 -7.24 -26.21
C TRP A 371 -25.43 -8.68 -26.47
N ALA A 372 -24.26 -9.06 -25.93
CA ALA A 372 -23.70 -10.42 -26.03
C ALA A 372 -24.15 -11.33 -24.88
N ARG A 373 -24.82 -10.80 -23.84
CA ARG A 373 -25.20 -11.59 -22.66
C ARG A 373 -26.23 -12.69 -22.92
N LYS A 374 -26.95 -12.65 -24.04
CA LYS A 374 -27.87 -13.71 -24.48
C LYS A 374 -27.20 -15.10 -24.63
N TRP A 375 -25.88 -15.15 -24.75
CA TRP A 375 -25.09 -16.39 -24.89
C TRP A 375 -24.39 -16.84 -23.60
N VAL A 376 -24.63 -16.15 -22.47
CA VAL A 376 -24.07 -16.51 -21.16
C VAL A 376 -25.12 -16.43 -20.07
N LYS A 377 -24.90 -17.14 -18.97
CA LYS A 377 -25.72 -17.10 -17.75
C LYS A 377 -24.83 -16.75 -16.56
N GLY A 378 -25.41 -16.12 -15.54
CA GLY A 378 -24.71 -15.75 -14.31
C GLY A 378 -23.86 -14.49 -14.45
N ALA A 379 -22.94 -14.28 -13.51
CA ALA A 379 -22.00 -13.18 -13.51
C ALA A 379 -20.59 -13.67 -13.14
N PHE A 380 -19.57 -12.86 -13.43
CA PHE A 380 -18.19 -13.14 -13.05
C PHE A 380 -18.09 -13.52 -11.55
N ARG A 381 -17.43 -14.65 -11.26
CA ARG A 381 -17.34 -15.29 -9.92
C ARG A 381 -18.69 -15.68 -9.27
N LYS A 382 -19.78 -15.75 -10.04
CA LYS A 382 -21.15 -16.09 -9.57
C LYS A 382 -21.88 -16.93 -10.63
N GLY A 383 -21.45 -18.18 -10.79
CA GLY A 383 -22.09 -19.15 -11.67
C GLY A 383 -22.13 -18.73 -13.14
N PHE A 384 -21.02 -18.16 -13.63
CA PHE A 384 -20.88 -17.82 -15.05
C PHE A 384 -20.85 -19.10 -15.88
N THR A 385 -21.63 -19.15 -16.96
CA THR A 385 -21.65 -20.30 -17.88
C THR A 385 -21.98 -19.82 -19.28
N ILE A 386 -21.29 -20.35 -20.29
CA ILE A 386 -21.59 -20.06 -21.70
C ILE A 386 -22.71 -20.99 -22.18
N THR A 387 -23.85 -20.43 -22.57
CA THR A 387 -25.04 -21.18 -23.02
C THR A 387 -25.04 -21.46 -24.52
N ASP A 388 -24.34 -20.65 -25.30
CA ASP A 388 -24.07 -20.87 -26.74
C ASP A 388 -22.59 -20.59 -27.02
N GLU A 389 -21.78 -21.66 -26.99
CA GLU A 389 -20.33 -21.57 -27.20
C GLU A 389 -19.98 -21.02 -28.59
N LYS A 390 -20.75 -21.40 -29.62
CA LYS A 390 -20.45 -21.00 -31.00
C LYS A 390 -20.68 -19.51 -31.19
N ALA A 391 -21.89 -19.02 -30.88
CA ALA A 391 -22.23 -17.63 -31.13
C ALA A 391 -21.45 -16.65 -30.23
N PHE A 392 -21.16 -17.05 -28.98
CA PHE A 392 -20.26 -16.29 -28.11
C PHE A 392 -18.84 -16.18 -28.71
N THR A 393 -18.29 -17.31 -29.18
CA THR A 393 -16.94 -17.35 -29.75
C THR A 393 -16.84 -16.53 -31.04
N GLU A 394 -17.82 -16.63 -31.94
CA GLU A 394 -17.87 -15.86 -33.19
C GLU A 394 -17.91 -14.35 -32.92
N ALA A 395 -18.78 -13.91 -32.00
CA ALA A 395 -18.87 -12.51 -31.60
C ALA A 395 -17.58 -11.98 -30.97
N TYR A 396 -16.95 -12.78 -30.11
CA TYR A 396 -15.71 -12.39 -29.45
C TYR A 396 -14.52 -12.39 -30.43
N CYS A 397 -14.45 -13.34 -31.37
CA CYS A 397 -13.48 -13.32 -32.47
C CYS A 397 -13.63 -12.05 -33.33
N GLY A 398 -14.85 -11.64 -33.64
CA GLY A 398 -15.13 -10.37 -34.34
C GLY A 398 -14.56 -9.16 -33.59
N TYR A 399 -14.76 -9.10 -32.27
CA TYR A 399 -14.18 -8.07 -31.42
C TYR A 399 -12.64 -8.09 -31.41
N VAL A 400 -12.02 -9.27 -31.26
CA VAL A 400 -10.55 -9.43 -31.30
C VAL A 400 -9.96 -8.88 -32.60
N LYS A 401 -10.58 -9.22 -33.75
CA LYS A 401 -10.14 -8.70 -35.06
C LYS A 401 -10.18 -7.18 -35.11
N ARG A 402 -11.27 -6.56 -34.66
CA ARG A 402 -11.41 -5.09 -34.60
C ARG A 402 -10.38 -4.41 -33.71
N VAL A 403 -10.06 -4.99 -32.54
CA VAL A 403 -9.02 -4.46 -31.66
C VAL A 403 -7.64 -4.48 -32.33
N ILE A 404 -7.29 -5.56 -33.04
CA ILE A 404 -6.00 -5.69 -33.73
C ILE A 404 -5.93 -4.81 -34.97
N GLU A 405 -7.05 -4.70 -35.71
CA GLU A 405 -7.20 -3.76 -36.81
C GLU A 405 -6.95 -2.31 -36.37
N HIS A 406 -7.40 -1.92 -35.17
CA HIS A 406 -7.30 -0.53 -34.70
C HIS A 406 -6.03 -0.20 -33.90
N TYR A 407 -5.56 -1.10 -33.03
CA TYR A 407 -4.44 -0.84 -32.12
C TYR A 407 -3.14 -1.61 -32.40
N GLY A 408 -3.12 -2.57 -33.32
CA GLY A 408 -1.97 -3.48 -33.43
C GLY A 408 -0.65 -2.82 -33.87
N ASP A 409 -0.69 -1.58 -34.37
CA ASP A 409 0.50 -0.75 -34.63
C ASP A 409 1.15 -0.21 -33.34
N ARG A 410 0.40 -0.13 -32.24
CA ARG A 410 0.79 0.46 -30.95
C ARG A 410 0.79 -0.55 -29.79
N ILE A 411 0.29 -1.77 -30.01
CA ILE A 411 0.15 -2.82 -29.00
C ILE A 411 0.78 -4.13 -29.49
N GLY A 412 1.97 -4.46 -28.98
CA GLY A 412 2.69 -5.70 -29.32
C GLY A 412 2.15 -6.95 -28.61
N THR A 413 1.47 -6.80 -27.47
CA THR A 413 0.93 -7.93 -26.68
C THR A 413 -0.56 -7.77 -26.35
N ILE A 414 -1.35 -8.79 -26.67
CA ILE A 414 -2.76 -8.92 -26.28
C ILE A 414 -2.97 -10.17 -25.42
N VAL A 415 -3.69 -10.01 -24.31
CA VAL A 415 -4.10 -11.08 -23.40
C VAL A 415 -5.63 -11.18 -23.44
N PHE A 416 -6.16 -12.38 -23.73
CA PHE A 416 -7.59 -12.55 -23.94
C PHE A 416 -8.40 -12.29 -22.67
N ASP A 417 -8.07 -12.92 -21.54
CA ASP A 417 -8.82 -12.71 -20.29
C ASP A 417 -7.95 -12.68 -19.03
N ASP A 418 -8.57 -12.26 -17.92
CA ASP A 418 -7.98 -12.15 -16.60
C ASP A 418 -8.65 -13.12 -15.62
N GLU A 419 -7.85 -13.82 -14.81
CA GLU A 419 -8.32 -14.70 -13.73
C GLU A 419 -9.48 -15.65 -14.11
N CYS A 420 -9.42 -16.22 -15.33
CA CYS A 420 -10.43 -17.14 -15.88
C CYS A 420 -10.61 -18.42 -15.05
N CYS A 421 -9.67 -18.71 -14.16
CA CYS A 421 -9.76 -19.78 -13.16
C CYS A 421 -10.93 -19.64 -12.18
N TYR A 422 -11.56 -18.46 -12.03
CA TYR A 422 -12.80 -18.28 -11.25
C TYR A 422 -14.10 -18.49 -12.08
N ILE A 423 -13.97 -19.04 -13.29
CA ILE A 423 -15.08 -19.30 -14.21
C ILE A 423 -15.04 -20.75 -14.66
N PHE A 424 -13.87 -21.24 -15.08
CA PHE A 424 -13.69 -22.55 -15.67
C PHE A 424 -12.91 -23.45 -14.71
N GLU A 425 -13.58 -24.06 -13.73
CA GLU A 425 -12.92 -24.78 -12.63
C GLU A 425 -12.74 -26.28 -12.91
N SER A 426 -13.64 -26.89 -13.68
CA SER A 426 -13.58 -28.33 -14.01
C SER A 426 -12.85 -28.61 -15.34
N PRO A 427 -12.33 -29.84 -15.56
CA PRO A 427 -11.67 -30.21 -16.81
C PRO A 427 -12.54 -29.99 -18.06
N LYS A 428 -13.87 -30.15 -17.96
CA LYS A 428 -14.82 -29.92 -19.06
C LYS A 428 -14.92 -28.44 -19.43
N GLU A 429 -14.95 -27.57 -18.43
CA GLU A 429 -15.01 -26.12 -18.60
C GLU A 429 -13.67 -25.58 -19.11
N ILE A 430 -12.55 -26.10 -18.59
CA ILE A 430 -11.20 -25.80 -19.07
C ILE A 430 -11.03 -26.22 -20.54
N ALA A 431 -11.57 -27.38 -20.95
CA ALA A 431 -11.58 -27.78 -22.36
C ALA A 431 -12.45 -26.86 -23.24
N GLN A 432 -13.53 -26.26 -22.71
CA GLN A 432 -14.29 -25.21 -23.41
C GLN A 432 -13.46 -23.93 -23.54
N LEU A 433 -12.81 -23.48 -22.48
CA LEU A 433 -11.92 -22.32 -22.49
C LEU A 433 -10.82 -22.43 -23.56
N VAL A 434 -10.15 -23.58 -23.65
CA VAL A 434 -9.09 -23.82 -24.64
C VAL A 434 -9.62 -23.78 -26.09
N ARG A 435 -10.82 -24.32 -26.37
CA ARG A 435 -11.44 -24.22 -27.70
C ARG A 435 -11.69 -22.76 -28.10
N ILE A 436 -12.22 -21.95 -27.16
CA ILE A 436 -12.45 -20.52 -27.37
C ILE A 436 -11.12 -19.81 -27.66
N TYR A 437 -10.08 -20.06 -26.85
CA TYR A 437 -8.76 -19.44 -27.03
C TYR A 437 -8.08 -19.79 -28.35
N ARG A 438 -8.20 -21.03 -28.84
CA ARG A 438 -7.73 -21.41 -30.19
C ARG A 438 -8.40 -20.56 -31.27
N ALA A 439 -9.72 -20.38 -31.21
CA ALA A 439 -10.46 -19.55 -32.15
C ALA A 439 -10.07 -18.06 -32.07
N LEU A 440 -9.98 -17.49 -30.85
CA LEU A 440 -9.54 -16.09 -30.66
C LEU A 440 -8.12 -15.86 -31.19
N ARG A 441 -7.19 -16.81 -30.98
CA ARG A 441 -5.83 -16.71 -31.48
C ARG A 441 -5.74 -16.84 -33.00
N GLN A 442 -6.52 -17.73 -33.61
CA GLN A 442 -6.61 -17.78 -35.07
C GLN A 442 -7.11 -16.44 -35.62
N ALA A 443 -8.24 -15.94 -35.09
CA ALA A 443 -8.81 -14.65 -35.47
C ALA A 443 -7.80 -13.49 -35.30
N ALA A 444 -7.03 -13.50 -34.23
CA ALA A 444 -5.98 -12.52 -33.96
C ALA A 444 -4.84 -12.57 -34.98
N ARG A 445 -4.32 -13.77 -35.27
CA ARG A 445 -3.23 -13.97 -36.22
C ARG A 445 -3.64 -13.63 -37.65
N GLU A 446 -4.88 -13.92 -38.05
CA GLU A 446 -5.43 -13.50 -39.35
C GLU A 446 -5.43 -11.97 -39.49
N ALA A 447 -5.94 -11.23 -38.49
CA ALA A 447 -5.97 -9.77 -38.51
C ALA A 447 -4.57 -9.15 -38.47
N ALA A 448 -3.66 -9.69 -37.66
CA ALA A 448 -2.28 -9.21 -37.57
C ALA A 448 -1.50 -9.46 -38.87
N ALA A 449 -1.65 -10.65 -39.47
CA ALA A 449 -0.99 -11.00 -40.74
C ALA A 449 -1.44 -10.09 -41.89
N ALA A 450 -2.74 -9.77 -41.98
CA ALA A 450 -3.29 -8.87 -42.99
C ALA A 450 -2.65 -7.46 -42.95
N LYS A 451 -2.16 -7.03 -41.79
CA LYS A 451 -1.49 -5.73 -41.58
C LYS A 451 0.04 -5.84 -41.37
N LYS A 452 0.62 -7.04 -41.47
CA LYS A 452 2.04 -7.33 -41.16
C LYS A 452 2.48 -6.91 -39.74
N ILE A 453 1.57 -7.02 -38.79
CA ILE A 453 1.78 -6.63 -37.39
C ILE A 453 2.46 -7.78 -36.62
N PRO A 454 3.57 -7.54 -35.90
CA PRO A 454 4.11 -8.51 -34.95
C PRO A 454 3.21 -8.52 -33.70
N LEU A 455 2.46 -9.60 -33.51
CA LEU A 455 1.52 -9.74 -32.39
C LEU A 455 1.84 -10.96 -31.52
N ILE A 456 1.81 -10.75 -30.21
CA ILE A 456 1.84 -11.78 -29.18
C ILE A 456 0.43 -11.94 -28.61
N THR A 457 -0.08 -13.18 -28.57
CA THR A 457 -1.38 -13.51 -27.96
C THR A 457 -1.23 -14.38 -26.71
N GLY A 458 -2.08 -14.18 -25.70
CA GLY A 458 -1.95 -14.91 -24.43
C GLY A 458 -3.17 -14.93 -23.52
N THR A 459 -2.98 -15.47 -22.32
CA THR A 459 -4.01 -15.52 -21.26
C THR A 459 -3.44 -15.25 -19.86
N CYS A 460 -4.27 -14.89 -18.90
CA CYS A 460 -3.92 -14.87 -17.47
C CYS A 460 -4.17 -16.26 -16.82
N GLY A 461 -3.19 -16.76 -16.07
CA GLY A 461 -3.23 -18.05 -15.39
C GLY A 461 -3.85 -18.00 -13.99
N GLY A 462 -4.18 -19.18 -13.48
CA GLY A 462 -4.70 -19.40 -12.11
C GLY A 462 -3.67 -20.02 -11.16
N PRO A 463 -4.14 -20.59 -10.02
CA PRO A 463 -3.31 -21.36 -9.09
C PRO A 463 -2.61 -22.59 -9.73
N PRO A 464 -1.54 -23.15 -9.12
CA PRO A 464 -0.82 -24.36 -9.57
C PRO A 464 -1.73 -25.52 -9.99
N GLU A 465 -2.72 -25.84 -9.18
CA GLU A 465 -3.69 -26.91 -9.41
C GLU A 465 -4.59 -26.64 -10.63
N TRP A 466 -4.95 -25.39 -10.88
CA TRP A 466 -5.73 -25.00 -12.06
C TRP A 466 -4.88 -24.99 -13.32
N MET A 467 -3.67 -24.44 -13.23
CA MET A 467 -2.71 -24.41 -14.34
C MET A 467 -2.32 -25.82 -14.77
N GLN A 468 -2.24 -26.79 -13.85
CA GLN A 468 -2.07 -28.20 -14.20
C GLN A 468 -3.20 -28.69 -15.13
N LEU A 469 -4.46 -28.50 -14.76
CA LEU A 469 -5.60 -28.90 -15.60
C LEU A 469 -5.64 -28.17 -16.94
N PHE A 470 -5.24 -26.89 -16.96
CA PHE A 470 -5.15 -26.08 -18.18
C PHE A 470 -4.03 -26.55 -19.11
N PHE A 471 -2.85 -26.86 -18.55
CA PHE A 471 -1.72 -27.43 -19.26
C PHE A 471 -2.04 -28.81 -19.84
N ASP A 472 -2.79 -29.65 -19.14
CA ASP A 472 -3.22 -30.97 -19.62
C ASP A 472 -4.20 -30.89 -20.82
N GLN A 473 -4.67 -29.68 -21.22
CA GLN A 473 -5.54 -29.43 -22.38
C GLN A 473 -4.88 -28.59 -23.51
N LEU A 474 -3.74 -27.96 -23.23
CA LEU A 474 -3.02 -27.09 -24.17
C LEU A 474 -1.99 -27.86 -25.01
N ALA A 475 -1.85 -27.46 -26.27
CA ALA A 475 -0.68 -27.74 -27.10
C ALA A 475 0.34 -26.58 -26.99
N PRO A 476 1.65 -26.81 -27.21
CA PRO A 476 2.66 -25.75 -27.17
C PRO A 476 2.33 -24.55 -28.07
N GLU A 477 1.70 -24.80 -29.21
CA GLU A 477 1.33 -23.82 -30.22
C GLU A 477 0.02 -23.05 -29.93
N ASP A 478 -0.70 -23.30 -28.83
CA ASP A 478 -2.01 -22.69 -28.58
C ASP A 478 -1.97 -21.24 -28.07
N LEU A 479 -0.85 -20.82 -27.49
CA LEU A 479 -0.66 -19.48 -26.92
C LEU A 479 0.75 -19.00 -27.27
N ASP A 480 0.97 -17.69 -27.29
CA ASP A 480 2.32 -17.14 -27.39
C ASP A 480 2.81 -16.70 -25.99
N VAL A 481 1.92 -16.22 -25.10
CA VAL A 481 2.27 -15.83 -23.72
C VAL A 481 1.28 -16.32 -22.66
N ILE A 482 1.78 -16.69 -21.48
CA ILE A 482 0.98 -16.91 -20.27
C ILE A 482 1.35 -15.85 -19.25
N VAL A 483 0.39 -15.05 -18.80
CA VAL A 483 0.60 -14.04 -17.75
C VAL A 483 0.08 -14.56 -16.41
N MET A 484 0.73 -14.23 -15.29
CA MET A 484 0.47 -14.88 -14.00
C MET A 484 0.22 -13.86 -12.88
N ASN A 485 -0.76 -14.11 -12.03
CA ASN A 485 -0.98 -13.31 -10.82
C ASN A 485 -0.33 -14.02 -9.61
N SER A 486 0.68 -13.43 -8.97
CA SER A 486 1.49 -14.06 -7.91
C SER A 486 1.46 -13.29 -6.57
N ASN A 487 0.43 -12.47 -6.35
CA ASN A 487 0.28 -11.46 -5.30
C ASN A 487 0.52 -11.86 -3.84
N SER A 488 0.71 -13.14 -3.51
CA SER A 488 1.12 -13.57 -2.17
C SER A 488 2.13 -14.72 -2.13
N ARG A 489 2.62 -15.20 -3.27
CA ARG A 489 3.39 -16.45 -3.37
C ARG A 489 4.57 -16.31 -4.35
N PRO A 490 5.75 -15.84 -3.89
CA PRO A 490 6.94 -15.63 -4.73
C PRO A 490 7.41 -16.87 -5.51
N PHE A 491 7.08 -18.07 -5.04
CA PHE A 491 7.58 -19.34 -5.58
C PHE A 491 6.73 -19.93 -6.70
N TRP A 492 5.48 -19.49 -6.83
CA TRP A 492 4.56 -19.92 -7.88
C TRP A 492 5.19 -19.89 -9.29
N PRO A 493 5.87 -18.82 -9.74
CA PRO A 493 6.60 -18.82 -11.01
C PRO A 493 7.53 -20.02 -11.20
N ALA A 494 8.30 -20.40 -10.18
CA ALA A 494 9.20 -21.56 -10.25
C ALA A 494 8.42 -22.87 -10.37
N GLU A 495 7.36 -23.05 -9.57
CA GLU A 495 6.47 -24.22 -9.64
C GLU A 495 5.86 -24.39 -11.04
N PHE A 496 5.32 -23.32 -11.63
CA PHE A 496 4.73 -23.34 -12.98
C PHE A 496 5.77 -23.69 -14.05
N ILE A 497 6.99 -23.13 -13.97
CA ILE A 497 8.10 -23.46 -14.87
C ILE A 497 8.45 -24.95 -14.79
N HIS A 498 8.50 -25.53 -13.58
CA HIS A 498 8.74 -26.96 -13.41
C HIS A 498 7.59 -27.82 -13.96
N GLN A 499 6.33 -27.45 -13.70
CA GLN A 499 5.15 -28.17 -14.17
C GLN A 499 5.04 -28.22 -15.70
N ALA A 500 5.36 -27.11 -16.39
CA ALA A 500 5.32 -27.05 -17.85
C ALA A 500 6.50 -27.78 -18.49
N ARG A 501 7.71 -27.66 -17.92
CA ARG A 501 8.89 -28.43 -18.34
C ARG A 501 8.62 -29.94 -18.27
N ALA A 502 8.00 -30.42 -17.20
CA ALA A 502 7.63 -31.83 -17.04
C ALA A 502 6.68 -32.33 -18.15
N ARG A 503 5.88 -31.43 -18.74
CA ARG A 503 4.92 -31.71 -19.82
C ARG A 503 5.46 -31.43 -21.23
N LYS A 504 6.69 -30.92 -21.35
CA LYS A 504 7.23 -30.36 -22.61
C LYS A 504 6.34 -29.27 -23.21
N LEU A 505 5.63 -28.53 -22.36
CA LEU A 505 4.88 -27.35 -22.76
C LEU A 505 5.82 -26.16 -22.77
N PHE A 506 5.70 -25.37 -23.83
CA PHE A 506 6.70 -24.45 -24.33
C PHE A 506 6.05 -23.29 -25.15
N PRO A 507 5.13 -22.51 -24.54
CA PRO A 507 4.92 -21.08 -24.84
C PRO A 507 6.09 -20.31 -25.47
N ALA A 508 5.83 -19.24 -26.22
CA ALA A 508 6.88 -18.27 -26.55
C ALA A 508 7.28 -17.41 -25.32
N MET A 509 6.40 -17.26 -24.31
CA MET A 509 6.67 -16.46 -23.11
C MET A 509 5.86 -16.88 -21.86
N TYR A 510 6.35 -16.57 -20.66
CA TYR A 510 5.46 -16.21 -19.55
C TYR A 510 5.76 -14.80 -19.04
N ARG A 511 4.77 -14.20 -18.39
CA ARG A 511 4.91 -12.98 -17.59
C ARG A 511 4.29 -13.19 -16.23
N THR A 512 4.74 -12.45 -15.23
CA THR A 512 3.92 -12.17 -14.06
C THR A 512 3.22 -10.85 -14.36
N ALA A 513 1.90 -10.76 -14.22
CA ALA A 513 1.21 -9.46 -14.10
C ALA A 513 1.30 -8.95 -12.66
N GLY A 514 1.11 -9.86 -11.71
CA GLY A 514 0.89 -9.53 -10.30
C GLY A 514 2.03 -9.87 -9.35
N VAL A 515 2.69 -8.84 -8.85
CA VAL A 515 3.54 -8.82 -7.65
C VAL A 515 3.10 -7.63 -6.79
N GLY A 516 1.86 -7.63 -6.29
CA GLY A 516 1.21 -6.43 -5.73
C GLY A 516 0.64 -6.61 -4.32
N GLN A 517 1.50 -6.82 -3.32
CA GLN A 517 1.08 -6.60 -1.92
C GLN A 517 1.00 -5.10 -1.61
N THR A 518 0.39 -4.76 -0.47
CA THR A 518 0.44 -3.41 0.07
C THR A 518 1.90 -3.01 0.30
N SER A 519 2.44 -2.04 -0.43
CA SER A 519 3.75 -1.47 -0.12
C SER A 519 3.69 -0.75 1.22
N ARG A 520 4.78 -0.81 1.98
CA ARG A 520 5.03 0.17 3.03
C ARG A 520 5.03 1.58 2.40
N VAL A 521 4.20 2.46 2.94
CA VAL A 521 4.29 3.91 2.71
C VAL A 521 5.26 4.51 3.73
N ARG A 522 5.73 5.74 3.52
CA ARG A 522 6.56 6.43 4.52
C ARG A 522 5.76 6.58 5.83
N LYS A 523 6.43 6.60 6.99
CA LYS A 523 5.74 6.75 8.29
C LYS A 523 4.91 8.05 8.39
N THR A 524 5.22 8.97 7.50
CA THR A 524 4.77 10.36 7.40
C THR A 524 3.96 10.63 6.14
N SER A 525 3.72 9.60 5.33
CA SER A 525 2.61 9.58 4.38
C SER A 525 1.34 9.90 5.16
N LEU A 526 0.72 11.00 4.75
CA LEU A 526 -0.26 11.80 5.49
C LEU A 526 -1.40 10.95 6.09
N PRO A 527 -1.91 11.32 7.28
CA PRO A 527 -2.35 10.39 8.31
C PRO A 527 -3.26 9.30 7.77
N LEU A 528 -2.65 8.13 7.53
CA LEU A 528 -3.37 6.91 7.24
C LEU A 528 -4.38 6.67 8.37
N ASP A 529 -5.65 6.69 8.01
CA ASP A 529 -6.82 6.53 8.89
C ASP A 529 -6.87 5.17 9.62
N ARG A 530 -5.82 4.35 9.49
CA ARG A 530 -5.52 3.16 10.29
C ARG A 530 -4.02 2.90 10.43
N ALA A 531 -3.58 2.62 11.66
CA ALA A 531 -2.34 1.88 11.95
C ALA A 531 -2.32 0.42 11.43
N GLY A 532 -3.40 -0.02 10.76
CA GLY A 532 -3.58 -1.39 10.26
C GLY A 532 -3.08 -1.63 8.84
N SER A 533 -2.80 -0.60 8.03
CA SER A 533 -2.12 -0.79 6.74
C SER A 533 -0.60 -0.92 6.94
N VAL A 534 -0.20 -1.94 7.70
CA VAL A 534 1.17 -2.42 7.68
C VAL A 534 1.38 -3.05 6.31
N GLY A 535 1.96 -2.28 5.40
CA GLY A 535 2.42 -2.82 4.13
C GLY A 535 3.40 -3.96 4.35
N ALA A 536 3.50 -4.86 3.37
CA ALA A 536 4.63 -5.75 3.22
C ALA A 536 5.94 -4.96 3.43
N PRO A 537 6.94 -5.53 4.14
CA PRO A 537 8.29 -4.99 4.15
C PRO A 537 8.76 -4.74 2.73
N MET A 538 9.45 -3.63 2.48
CA MET A 538 9.87 -3.24 1.13
C MET A 538 10.82 -4.29 0.54
N GLY A 539 11.62 -4.92 1.42
CA GLY A 539 12.39 -6.11 1.12
C GLY A 539 11.59 -7.26 0.50
N LEU A 540 10.32 -7.46 0.84
CA LEU A 540 9.50 -8.54 0.25
C LEU A 540 9.16 -8.24 -1.22
N PHE A 541 8.78 -6.99 -1.50
CA PHE A 541 8.48 -6.51 -2.85
C PHE A 541 9.72 -6.55 -3.76
N VAL A 542 10.86 -6.09 -3.24
CA VAL A 542 12.16 -6.20 -3.93
C VAL A 542 12.60 -7.64 -4.08
N TRP A 543 12.41 -8.49 -3.07
CA TRP A 543 12.80 -9.90 -3.13
C TRP A 543 11.99 -10.68 -4.15
N GLN A 544 10.68 -10.45 -4.24
CA GLN A 544 9.85 -11.00 -5.30
C GLN A 544 10.41 -10.58 -6.68
N ALA A 545 10.66 -9.29 -6.89
CA ALA A 545 11.27 -8.75 -8.12
C ALA A 545 12.70 -9.26 -8.42
N MET A 546 13.48 -9.59 -7.39
CA MET A 546 14.85 -10.09 -7.49
C MET A 546 14.89 -11.61 -7.75
N LEU A 547 14.06 -12.41 -7.07
CA LEU A 547 13.90 -13.85 -7.32
C LEU A 547 13.51 -14.11 -8.76
N HIS A 548 12.61 -13.28 -9.25
CA HIS A 548 12.27 -13.12 -10.64
C HIS A 548 13.46 -12.91 -11.58
N ALA A 549 14.35 -11.96 -11.29
CA ALA A 549 15.59 -11.76 -12.06
C ALA A 549 16.58 -12.94 -11.91
N TRP A 550 16.57 -13.62 -10.76
CA TRP A 550 17.38 -14.81 -10.45
C TRP A 550 16.95 -16.06 -11.23
N LEU A 551 15.65 -16.31 -11.32
CA LEU A 551 15.09 -17.50 -11.96
C LEU A 551 15.17 -17.40 -13.49
N ASN A 552 14.81 -16.25 -14.07
CA ASN A 552 14.50 -16.09 -15.49
C ASN A 552 15.71 -16.02 -16.45
N ARG A 553 16.95 -16.00 -15.94
CA ARG A 553 18.13 -15.72 -16.77
C ARG A 553 19.05 -16.93 -16.91
N PRO A 554 19.25 -17.45 -18.14
CA PRO A 554 20.22 -18.51 -18.39
C PRO A 554 21.68 -18.08 -18.20
N TYR A 555 22.55 -19.09 -18.13
CA TYR A 555 23.87 -19.02 -17.51
C TYR A 555 25.02 -18.75 -18.49
N GLY A 556 25.81 -17.70 -18.27
CA GLY A 556 27.22 -17.71 -18.67
C GLY A 556 27.63 -17.22 -20.06
N THR A 557 26.75 -16.63 -20.90
CA THR A 557 27.20 -15.76 -22.02
C THR A 557 27.17 -14.29 -21.62
N GLU A 558 28.03 -13.50 -22.24
CA GLU A 558 28.35 -12.15 -21.79
C GLU A 558 27.84 -11.03 -22.72
N ASP A 559 27.62 -11.30 -24.03
CA ASP A 559 27.12 -10.29 -24.98
C ASP A 559 25.76 -9.70 -24.54
N PRO A 560 25.61 -8.36 -24.42
CA PRO A 560 24.38 -7.70 -23.98
C PRO A 560 23.15 -7.89 -24.89
N LYS A 561 23.36 -8.20 -26.17
CA LYS A 561 22.33 -8.52 -27.17
C LYS A 561 21.92 -9.99 -27.02
N ASP A 562 22.90 -10.87 -26.80
CA ASP A 562 22.69 -12.29 -26.54
C ASP A 562 22.34 -12.56 -25.08
N GLY A 563 21.19 -12.02 -24.62
CA GLY A 563 20.46 -12.69 -23.55
C GLY A 563 20.33 -14.16 -23.92
N LEU A 564 20.90 -15.07 -23.12
CA LEU A 564 21.29 -16.39 -23.63
C LEU A 564 20.10 -17.14 -24.24
N LEU A 565 20.25 -17.49 -25.50
CA LEU A 565 19.43 -18.46 -26.21
C LEU A 565 19.67 -19.85 -25.60
N VAL A 566 19.09 -20.12 -24.44
CA VAL A 566 18.94 -21.50 -23.95
C VAL A 566 17.62 -22.02 -24.47
N ASN A 567 17.72 -22.96 -25.41
CA ASN A 567 16.62 -23.85 -25.76
C ASN A 567 16.24 -24.74 -24.56
N PHE A 568 15.46 -24.20 -23.61
CA PHE A 568 14.19 -24.85 -23.33
C PHE A 568 13.30 -24.62 -24.55
N GLY A 569 12.26 -25.42 -24.78
CA GLY A 569 11.32 -25.03 -25.82
C GLY A 569 10.77 -23.62 -25.54
N TYR A 570 11.03 -22.70 -26.48
CA TYR A 570 10.45 -21.37 -26.76
C TYR A 570 10.27 -20.29 -25.65
N TYR A 571 10.24 -20.59 -24.35
CA TYR A 571 9.76 -19.66 -23.31
C TYR A 571 10.71 -18.49 -22.93
N ASP A 572 10.38 -17.24 -23.29
CA ASP A 572 10.90 -16.06 -22.58
C ASP A 572 10.07 -15.71 -21.34
N LEU A 573 10.70 -15.75 -20.17
CA LEU A 573 10.08 -15.31 -18.91
C LEU A 573 10.32 -13.80 -18.69
N ARG A 574 9.32 -12.96 -18.98
CA ARG A 574 9.40 -11.48 -19.01
C ARG A 574 8.36 -10.86 -18.08
N LEU A 575 8.78 -10.28 -16.96
CA LEU A 575 7.90 -10.05 -15.81
C LEU A 575 7.47 -8.60 -15.66
N LEU A 576 6.19 -8.42 -15.34
CA LEU A 576 5.56 -7.15 -15.00
C LEU A 576 5.45 -7.08 -13.45
N GLN A 577 5.64 -5.89 -12.89
CA GLN A 577 5.71 -5.61 -11.47
C GLN A 577 4.52 -4.76 -11.06
N GLN A 578 3.49 -5.38 -10.51
CA GLN A 578 2.24 -4.69 -10.20
C GLN A 578 2.42 -3.50 -9.26
N SER A 579 1.64 -2.46 -9.50
CA SER A 579 0.97 -1.80 -8.38
C SER A 579 -0.35 -1.20 -8.84
N ALA A 580 -1.36 -1.28 -7.97
CA ALA A 580 -2.70 -0.80 -8.25
C ALA A 580 -2.79 0.72 -8.07
N TYR A 581 -3.98 1.28 -8.31
CA TYR A 581 -4.18 2.72 -8.33
C TYR A 581 -5.23 3.20 -7.32
N MET A 582 -4.89 3.11 -6.03
CA MET A 582 -5.64 3.65 -4.87
C MET A 582 -4.68 4.08 -3.73
N PRO A 583 -4.31 5.37 -3.59
CA PRO A 583 -3.43 5.87 -2.52
C PRO A 583 -3.88 5.54 -1.08
N ILE A 584 -5.14 5.18 -0.87
CA ILE A 584 -5.64 4.65 0.40
C ILE A 584 -5.38 3.14 0.46
N SER A 585 -4.64 2.70 1.50
CA SER A 585 -4.21 1.32 1.84
C SER A 585 -2.86 0.82 1.30
N GLY A 586 -2.06 1.65 0.63
CA GLY A 586 -0.68 1.27 0.24
C GLY A 586 -0.60 0.23 -0.89
N LYS A 587 -1.72 -0.10 -1.55
CA LYS A 587 -1.73 -0.93 -2.77
C LYS A 587 -1.19 -0.19 -4.01
N THR A 588 -0.65 1.01 -3.82
CA THR A 588 -0.13 1.91 -4.86
C THR A 588 1.39 1.97 -4.94
N GLY A 589 1.85 2.28 -6.14
CA GLY A 589 3.21 2.74 -6.41
C GLY A 589 3.41 4.24 -6.14
N VAL A 590 2.33 4.96 -5.83
CA VAL A 590 2.22 6.42 -5.72
C VAL A 590 1.55 6.79 -4.39
N GLU A 591 2.05 7.82 -3.73
CA GLU A 591 1.51 8.43 -2.51
C GLU A 591 0.55 9.60 -2.85
N PHE A 592 -0.06 10.21 -1.83
CA PHE A 592 -1.10 11.23 -2.02
C PHE A 592 -0.62 12.51 -2.72
N ASP A 593 0.68 12.83 -2.65
CA ASP A 593 1.30 14.03 -3.23
C ASP A 593 2.03 13.78 -4.56
N ASN A 594 1.74 12.65 -5.22
CA ASN A 594 2.38 12.07 -6.41
C ASN A 594 3.76 11.43 -6.21
N SER A 595 4.36 11.50 -5.02
CA SER A 595 5.65 10.84 -4.80
C SER A 595 5.54 9.30 -4.92
N PRO A 596 6.59 8.60 -5.37
CA PRO A 596 6.55 7.15 -5.42
C PRO A 596 6.54 6.56 -4.01
N THR A 597 5.83 5.46 -3.78
CA THR A 597 5.97 4.71 -2.52
C THR A 597 7.39 4.17 -2.37
N LEU A 598 7.80 3.90 -1.13
CA LEU A 598 9.13 3.37 -0.86
C LEU A 598 9.40 2.04 -1.58
N GLY A 599 8.40 1.17 -1.75
CA GLY A 599 8.54 -0.04 -2.56
C GLY A 599 8.93 0.24 -4.02
N MET A 600 8.35 1.27 -4.65
CA MET A 600 8.71 1.66 -6.02
C MET A 600 10.12 2.22 -6.14
N GLN A 601 10.54 3.03 -5.17
CA GLN A 601 11.92 3.53 -5.10
C GLN A 601 12.89 2.35 -4.94
N ALA A 602 12.58 1.41 -4.06
CA ALA A 602 13.37 0.21 -3.81
C ALA A 602 13.48 -0.70 -5.06
N ILE A 603 12.42 -0.81 -5.88
CA ILE A 603 12.47 -1.49 -7.19
C ILE A 603 13.32 -0.73 -8.22
N ALA A 604 13.21 0.59 -8.29
CA ALA A 604 14.05 1.41 -9.16
C ALA A 604 15.54 1.25 -8.80
N MET A 605 15.85 1.19 -7.50
CA MET A 605 17.20 0.92 -7.00
C MET A 605 17.64 -0.52 -7.24
N MET A 606 16.76 -1.53 -7.14
CA MET A 606 17.05 -2.88 -7.60
C MET A 606 17.45 -2.90 -9.09
N LYS A 607 16.72 -2.20 -9.95
CA LYS A 607 17.08 -2.05 -11.37
C LYS A 607 18.42 -1.33 -11.54
N TYR A 608 18.73 -0.31 -10.74
CA TYR A 608 20.04 0.36 -10.75
C TYR A 608 21.20 -0.52 -10.26
N HIS A 609 21.00 -1.31 -9.21
CA HIS A 609 22.06 -2.18 -8.69
C HIS A 609 22.33 -3.34 -9.66
N LEU A 610 21.27 -3.94 -10.20
CA LEU A 610 21.37 -5.09 -11.10
C LEU A 610 21.69 -4.70 -12.55
N GLN A 611 21.26 -3.57 -13.10
CA GLN A 611 21.49 -3.11 -14.50
C GLN A 611 21.44 -4.19 -15.60
N GLY A 612 20.55 -5.18 -15.47
CA GLY A 612 20.50 -6.27 -16.44
C GLY A 612 21.73 -7.19 -16.42
N MET A 613 22.46 -7.27 -15.30
CA MET A 613 23.40 -8.35 -14.97
C MET A 613 22.68 -9.70 -14.85
N ARG A 614 23.42 -10.79 -15.05
CA ARG A 614 22.92 -12.17 -15.08
C ARG A 614 23.26 -12.90 -13.78
N PRO A 615 22.37 -13.75 -13.26
CA PRO A 615 22.63 -14.67 -12.15
C PRO A 615 23.92 -15.47 -12.35
N VAL A 616 24.73 -15.58 -11.29
CA VAL A 616 25.95 -16.41 -11.28
C VAL A 616 25.67 -17.68 -10.48
N ARG A 617 25.41 -18.75 -11.21
CA ARG A 617 25.06 -20.09 -10.70
C ARG A 617 25.66 -21.14 -11.66
N ASP A 618 25.57 -22.43 -11.34
CA ASP A 618 26.06 -23.52 -12.22
C ASP A 618 25.04 -23.86 -13.31
N PRO A 619 25.36 -23.77 -14.62
CA PRO A 619 24.46 -24.14 -15.73
C PRO A 619 23.78 -25.50 -15.62
N ALA A 620 24.43 -26.49 -15.00
CA ALA A 620 23.88 -27.83 -14.82
C ALA A 620 22.92 -27.93 -13.61
N SER A 621 22.91 -26.93 -12.71
CA SER A 621 22.10 -26.97 -11.50
C SER A 621 20.60 -26.74 -11.77
N ALA A 622 19.77 -27.45 -10.99
CA ALA A 622 18.31 -27.33 -11.06
C ALA A 622 17.87 -25.89 -10.73
N VAL A 623 16.85 -25.39 -11.43
CA VAL A 623 16.26 -24.09 -11.14
C VAL A 623 15.70 -24.11 -9.72
N THR A 624 16.21 -23.23 -8.86
CA THR A 624 15.83 -23.14 -7.45
C THR A 624 15.71 -21.68 -7.03
N THR A 625 14.84 -21.43 -6.05
CA THR A 625 14.66 -20.14 -5.38
C THR A 625 15.81 -19.83 -4.43
N LYS A 626 16.56 -20.86 -4.02
CA LYS A 626 17.69 -20.76 -3.11
C LYS A 626 18.88 -20.09 -3.78
N GLY A 627 19.45 -19.10 -3.11
CA GLY A 627 20.76 -18.53 -3.47
C GLY A 627 21.91 -19.44 -3.07
N LEU A 628 23.12 -18.88 -3.02
CA LEU A 628 24.28 -19.54 -2.43
C LEU A 628 24.23 -19.43 -0.89
N PRO A 629 24.58 -20.47 -0.14
CA PRO A 629 24.59 -20.43 1.32
C PRO A 629 25.74 -19.54 1.86
N THR A 630 25.49 -18.88 2.99
CA THR A 630 26.50 -18.21 3.82
C THR A 630 26.74 -18.99 5.11
N ALA A 631 27.60 -18.53 6.03
CA ALA A 631 27.77 -19.17 7.34
C ALA A 631 26.49 -19.13 8.20
N ASN A 632 25.55 -18.21 7.91
CA ASN A 632 24.21 -18.23 8.47
C ASN A 632 23.21 -18.82 7.45
N PRO A 633 22.58 -19.99 7.71
CA PRO A 633 21.64 -20.62 6.79
C PRO A 633 20.34 -19.82 6.56
N GLN A 634 20.08 -18.76 7.33
CA GLN A 634 18.97 -17.83 7.10
C GLN A 634 19.28 -16.78 6.04
N ILE A 635 20.56 -16.51 5.74
CA ILE A 635 20.99 -15.51 4.74
C ILE A 635 21.61 -16.22 3.54
N MET A 636 21.08 -15.87 2.37
CA MET A 636 21.45 -16.41 1.08
C MET A 636 22.05 -15.29 0.23
N ALA A 637 23.12 -15.62 -0.51
CA ALA A 637 23.80 -14.73 -1.44
C ALA A 637 23.34 -15.00 -2.87
N TYR A 638 22.80 -14.00 -3.53
CA TYR A 638 22.37 -14.04 -4.94
C TYR A 638 23.31 -13.19 -5.79
N PRO A 639 24.38 -13.76 -6.37
CA PRO A 639 25.31 -13.03 -7.21
C PRO A 639 24.80 -12.80 -8.64
N PHE A 640 25.14 -11.64 -9.19
CA PHE A 640 24.85 -11.22 -10.55
C PHE A 640 26.11 -10.62 -11.19
N ARG A 641 26.33 -10.84 -12.50
CA ARG A 641 27.43 -10.24 -13.28
C ARG A 641 27.05 -9.80 -14.70
N SER A 642 27.79 -8.86 -15.25
CA SER A 642 27.91 -8.56 -16.69
C SER A 642 29.39 -8.40 -17.04
N GLU A 643 29.71 -8.11 -18.30
CA GLU A 643 31.08 -7.78 -18.76
C GLU A 643 31.78 -6.67 -17.95
N LYS A 644 31.02 -5.78 -17.29
CA LYS A 644 31.54 -4.54 -16.69
C LYS A 644 31.26 -4.37 -15.20
N ARG A 645 30.37 -5.19 -14.63
CA ARG A 645 29.86 -5.03 -13.26
C ARG A 645 29.57 -6.39 -12.64
N ALA A 646 29.70 -6.47 -11.32
CA ALA A 646 29.13 -7.53 -10.52
C ALA A 646 28.41 -6.96 -9.29
N ALA A 647 27.44 -7.70 -8.77
CA ALA A 647 26.84 -7.43 -7.47
C ALA A 647 26.42 -8.74 -6.79
N ILE A 648 26.44 -8.77 -5.47
CA ILE A 648 25.77 -9.82 -4.69
C ILE A 648 24.62 -9.19 -3.92
N VAL A 649 23.44 -9.81 -3.98
CA VAL A 649 22.30 -9.45 -3.13
C VAL A 649 22.28 -10.38 -1.93
N LEU A 650 22.32 -9.83 -0.72
CA LEU A 650 22.13 -10.58 0.53
C LEU A 650 20.67 -10.43 0.99
N ILE A 651 19.99 -11.55 1.19
CA ILE A 651 18.60 -11.60 1.64
C ILE A 651 18.26 -12.95 2.29
N THR A 652 17.11 -13.05 2.95
CA THR A 652 16.58 -14.29 3.52
C THR A 652 15.43 -14.84 2.69
N GLU A 653 15.17 -16.15 2.78
CA GLU A 653 13.91 -16.75 2.30
C GLU A 653 12.76 -16.61 3.31
N GLN A 654 13.02 -16.10 4.53
CA GLN A 654 12.02 -15.90 5.58
C GLN A 654 11.26 -14.58 5.42
N ASN A 655 9.99 -14.67 5.04
CA ASN A 655 9.13 -13.51 4.77
C ASN A 655 8.17 -13.15 5.91
N GLU A 656 8.10 -14.03 6.92
CA GLU A 656 7.21 -13.91 8.08
C GLU A 656 7.90 -13.15 9.23
N GLY A 657 7.14 -12.67 10.21
CA GLY A 657 7.69 -12.09 11.45
C GLY A 657 8.46 -10.76 11.33
N GLY A 658 8.48 -10.12 10.15
CA GLY A 658 9.18 -8.83 9.95
C GLY A 658 10.70 -8.94 9.78
N VAL A 659 11.22 -10.15 9.53
CA VAL A 659 12.66 -10.46 9.37
C VAL A 659 13.34 -9.63 8.27
N LEU A 660 12.61 -9.28 7.22
CA LEU A 660 13.11 -8.41 6.14
C LEU A 660 13.27 -6.93 6.55
N SER A 661 12.59 -6.50 7.62
CA SER A 661 12.61 -5.12 8.16
C SER A 661 13.36 -4.98 9.48
N GLN A 662 14.06 -6.04 9.94
CA GLN A 662 14.87 -5.99 11.15
C GLN A 662 16.32 -5.56 10.82
N LYS A 663 17.01 -5.01 11.82
CA LYS A 663 18.43 -4.66 11.70
C LYS A 663 19.28 -5.93 11.68
N TRP A 664 20.24 -5.99 10.77
CA TRP A 664 21.19 -7.09 10.60
C TRP A 664 22.63 -6.59 10.72
N ARG A 665 23.44 -7.28 11.52
CA ARG A 665 24.89 -7.12 11.49
C ARG A 665 25.50 -8.24 10.66
N PHE A 666 26.44 -7.88 9.79
CA PHE A 666 27.16 -8.76 8.89
C PHE A 666 28.67 -8.61 9.12
N GLU A 667 29.38 -9.72 9.29
CA GLU A 667 30.81 -9.74 9.62
C GLU A 667 31.47 -11.07 9.18
N GLY A 668 32.80 -11.17 9.30
CA GLY A 668 33.59 -12.36 8.95
C GLY A 668 34.03 -12.43 7.48
N ALA A 669 33.29 -11.80 6.56
CA ALA A 669 33.70 -11.62 5.16
C ALA A 669 34.49 -10.30 4.95
N ASN A 670 35.29 -10.22 3.89
CA ASN A 670 35.91 -8.98 3.45
C ASN A 670 34.88 -8.08 2.75
N LEU A 671 34.14 -7.29 3.54
CA LEU A 671 33.12 -6.36 3.04
C LEU A 671 33.70 -5.03 2.54
N ARG A 672 34.97 -4.73 2.82
CA ARG A 672 35.62 -3.44 2.47
C ARG A 672 35.67 -3.19 0.97
N ASP A 673 35.89 -4.25 0.20
CA ASP A 673 36.00 -4.18 -1.26
C ASP A 673 34.64 -4.29 -1.98
N LEU A 674 33.53 -4.42 -1.23
CA LEU A 674 32.21 -4.79 -1.74
C LEU A 674 31.16 -3.66 -1.72
N ARG A 675 31.59 -2.41 -1.46
CA ARG A 675 30.78 -1.17 -1.56
C ARG A 675 29.30 -1.36 -1.16
N PRO A 676 29.04 -1.73 0.10
CA PRO A 676 27.71 -2.13 0.55
C PRO A 676 26.71 -0.97 0.50
N THR A 677 25.51 -1.24 0.00
CA THR A 677 24.39 -0.29 0.03
C THR A 677 23.12 -0.95 0.54
N ASP A 678 22.24 -0.15 1.14
CA ASP A 678 20.90 -0.60 1.55
C ASP A 678 19.95 -0.75 0.35
N VAL A 679 18.68 -1.07 0.65
CA VAL A 679 17.65 -1.30 -0.37
C VAL A 679 17.33 -0.07 -1.24
N PHE A 680 17.67 1.14 -0.77
CA PHE A 680 17.54 2.41 -1.49
C PHE A 680 18.85 2.90 -2.10
N GLY A 681 19.91 2.10 -2.02
CA GLY A 681 21.23 2.44 -2.53
C GLY A 681 22.00 3.46 -1.69
N HIS A 682 21.58 3.74 -0.45
CA HIS A 682 22.42 4.52 0.47
C HIS A 682 23.65 3.68 0.84
N PRO A 683 24.89 4.23 0.80
CA PRO A 683 26.08 3.54 1.27
C PRO A 683 25.96 3.15 2.75
N ILE A 684 26.19 1.88 3.07
CA ILE A 684 26.23 1.41 4.46
C ILE A 684 27.65 1.62 5.00
N PRO A 685 27.84 2.40 6.08
CA PRO A 685 29.16 2.56 6.68
C PRO A 685 29.76 1.24 7.16
N ILE A 686 31.04 1.04 6.87
CA ILE A 686 31.81 -0.12 7.34
C ILE A 686 32.48 0.26 8.66
N ALA A 687 32.25 -0.52 9.71
CA ALA A 687 32.83 -0.31 11.02
C ALA A 687 34.33 -0.66 11.04
N ALA A 688 35.03 -0.23 12.10
CA ALA A 688 36.48 -0.42 12.23
C ALA A 688 36.91 -1.91 12.20
N ASP A 689 36.05 -2.79 12.73
CA ASP A 689 36.18 -4.25 12.71
C ASP A 689 35.87 -4.89 11.34
N GLY A 690 35.47 -4.11 10.34
CA GLY A 690 35.09 -4.57 9.01
C GLY A 690 33.63 -5.01 8.87
N ALA A 691 32.84 -4.97 9.94
CA ALA A 691 31.42 -5.31 9.90
C ALA A 691 30.57 -4.19 9.28
N ILE A 692 29.37 -4.54 8.83
CA ILE A 692 28.33 -3.56 8.43
C ILE A 692 27.06 -3.81 9.24
N VAL A 693 26.26 -2.76 9.42
CA VAL A 693 24.93 -2.83 10.04
C VAL A 693 23.91 -2.34 9.04
N ALA A 694 23.16 -3.27 8.45
CA ALA A 694 22.03 -2.96 7.59
C ALA A 694 20.77 -2.78 8.43
N ARG A 695 19.91 -1.82 8.06
CA ARG A 695 18.65 -1.57 8.78
C ARG A 695 17.52 -2.50 8.36
N GLU A 696 17.60 -3.02 7.14
CA GLU A 696 16.64 -3.94 6.52
C GLU A 696 17.31 -4.67 5.34
N LEU A 697 16.58 -5.61 4.73
CA LEU A 697 17.03 -6.41 3.57
C LEU A 697 16.21 -6.05 2.31
N PRO A 698 16.75 -6.27 1.10
CA PRO A 698 18.10 -6.75 0.80
C PRO A 698 19.22 -5.73 1.04
N VAL A 699 20.44 -6.24 1.17
CA VAL A 699 21.68 -5.47 1.03
C VAL A 699 22.30 -5.77 -0.32
N TYR A 700 22.76 -4.75 -1.02
CA TYR A 700 23.53 -4.91 -2.26
C TYR A 700 25.02 -4.73 -1.99
N LEU A 701 25.83 -5.65 -2.52
CA LEU A 701 27.28 -5.65 -2.44
C LEU A 701 27.86 -5.49 -3.85
N ALA A 702 28.27 -4.28 -4.24
CA ALA A 702 28.77 -4.00 -5.58
C ALA A 702 30.28 -4.28 -5.72
N THR A 703 30.67 -4.99 -6.78
CA THR A 703 32.06 -5.37 -7.04
C THR A 703 32.36 -5.48 -8.54
N THR A 704 33.57 -5.86 -8.94
CA THR A 704 33.94 -6.07 -10.36
C THR A 704 33.76 -7.54 -10.76
N PRO A 705 33.58 -7.86 -12.06
CA PRO A 705 33.47 -9.25 -12.53
C PRO A 705 34.65 -10.15 -12.10
N GLU A 706 35.86 -9.59 -12.05
CA GLU A 706 37.11 -10.27 -11.71
C GLU A 706 37.22 -10.54 -10.20
N ALA A 707 36.72 -9.63 -9.37
CA ALA A 707 36.71 -9.77 -7.91
C ALA A 707 35.57 -10.67 -7.39
N LEU A 708 34.53 -10.90 -8.19
CA LEU A 708 33.35 -11.67 -7.77
C LEU A 708 33.66 -13.10 -7.24
N PRO A 709 34.57 -13.91 -7.82
CA PRO A 709 34.90 -15.23 -7.28
C PRO A 709 35.53 -15.16 -5.87
N ALA A 710 36.40 -14.18 -5.63
CA ALA A 710 37.02 -13.97 -4.31
C ALA A 710 36.00 -13.46 -3.29
N ALA A 711 35.10 -12.56 -3.71
CA ALA A 711 33.97 -12.10 -2.90
C ALA A 711 33.07 -13.29 -2.49
N LEU A 712 32.67 -14.14 -3.44
CA LEU A 712 31.86 -15.33 -3.19
C LEU A 712 32.54 -16.37 -2.31
N ALA A 713 33.86 -16.52 -2.40
CA ALA A 713 34.63 -17.36 -1.49
C ALA A 713 34.56 -16.81 -0.06
N SER A 714 34.81 -15.51 0.13
CA SER A 714 34.77 -14.84 1.44
C SER A 714 33.37 -14.81 2.07
N LEU A 715 32.30 -14.76 1.26
CA LEU A 715 30.92 -14.80 1.77
C LEU A 715 30.51 -16.15 2.37
N ARG A 716 31.30 -17.22 2.18
CA ARG A 716 31.09 -18.50 2.90
C ARG A 716 31.32 -18.35 4.40
N ASP A 717 32.22 -17.45 4.79
CA ASP A 717 32.53 -17.11 6.18
C ASP A 717 31.69 -15.94 6.71
N LEU A 718 30.75 -15.43 5.90
CA LEU A 718 29.86 -14.34 6.31
C LEU A 718 28.93 -14.82 7.43
N ARG A 719 29.24 -14.40 8.65
CA ARG A 719 28.35 -14.50 9.79
C ARG A 719 27.38 -13.33 9.74
N SER A 720 26.11 -13.61 10.02
CA SER A 720 25.10 -12.58 10.20
C SER A 720 24.29 -12.85 11.45
N GLN A 721 23.91 -11.79 12.14
CA GLN A 721 23.02 -11.87 13.29
C GLN A 721 21.96 -10.77 13.20
N PRO A 722 20.69 -11.08 13.52
CA PRO A 722 19.73 -10.03 13.80
C PRO A 722 20.24 -9.24 15.01
N LEU A 723 20.31 -7.92 14.87
CA LEU A 723 20.50 -7.06 16.03
C LEU A 723 19.15 -6.89 16.71
N ALA A 724 19.11 -7.06 18.02
CA ALA A 724 17.96 -6.63 18.81
C ALA A 724 17.73 -5.15 18.52
N ASP A 725 16.51 -4.78 18.13
CA ASP A 725 16.15 -3.38 18.08
C ASP A 725 16.08 -2.88 19.52
N GLU A 726 17.04 -2.07 19.95
CA GLU A 726 17.27 -1.69 21.36
C GLU A 726 16.03 -1.07 22.05
N LYS A 727 15.05 -0.64 21.25
CA LYS A 727 13.73 -0.16 21.71
C LYS A 727 12.76 -1.29 22.04
N ARG A 728 12.78 -2.40 21.31
CA ARG A 728 11.91 -3.56 21.51
C ARG A 728 12.40 -4.36 22.71
N LYS A 729 11.50 -4.65 23.63
CA LYS A 729 11.79 -5.48 24.81
C LYS A 729 11.06 -6.81 24.69
N GLU A 730 11.82 -7.90 24.82
CA GLU A 730 11.31 -9.27 24.86
C GLU A 730 11.40 -9.82 26.28
N TYR A 731 10.32 -10.42 26.75
CA TYR A 731 10.23 -11.09 28.05
C TYR A 731 9.84 -12.56 27.85
N ARG A 732 10.46 -13.47 28.60
CA ARG A 732 10.30 -14.92 28.41
C ARG A 732 9.95 -15.61 29.72
N VAL A 733 8.91 -16.45 29.70
CA VAL A 733 8.48 -17.26 30.84
C VAL A 733 8.03 -18.63 30.32
N GLY A 734 8.74 -19.69 30.72
CA GLY A 734 8.49 -21.04 30.21
C GLY A 734 8.53 -21.08 28.67
N ALA A 735 7.45 -21.61 28.07
CA ALA A 735 7.28 -21.65 26.61
C ALA A 735 6.79 -20.32 25.99
N TYR A 736 6.53 -19.27 26.76
CA TYR A 736 5.92 -18.03 26.27
C TYR A 736 6.90 -16.88 26.14
N HIS A 737 6.74 -16.13 25.06
CA HIS A 737 7.55 -14.97 24.69
C HIS A 737 6.62 -13.78 24.48
N LEU A 738 6.90 -12.66 25.13
CA LEU A 738 6.16 -11.41 25.02
C LEU A 738 7.09 -10.30 24.53
N GLU A 739 6.85 -9.81 23.32
CA GLU A 739 7.56 -8.67 22.74
C GLU A 739 6.72 -7.40 22.84
N VAL A 740 7.37 -6.29 23.19
CA VAL A 740 6.74 -4.98 23.29
C VAL A 740 7.56 -3.96 22.52
N ASP A 741 6.96 -3.39 21.48
CA ASP A 741 7.53 -2.33 20.65
C ASP A 741 6.96 -0.97 21.08
N PRO A 742 7.74 -0.07 21.68
CA PRO A 742 7.27 1.22 22.18
C PRO A 742 6.83 2.20 21.08
N ASP A 743 7.28 1.99 19.83
CA ASP A 743 7.07 2.90 18.70
C ASP A 743 5.85 2.50 17.83
N LEU A 744 5.18 1.37 18.11
CA LEU A 744 4.06 0.85 17.30
C LEU A 744 2.68 0.95 17.99
N PRO A 745 1.61 1.40 17.29
CA PRO A 745 0.25 1.37 17.83
C PRO A 745 -0.24 -0.07 18.07
N GLY A 746 -0.67 -0.38 19.30
CA GLY A 746 -1.29 -1.66 19.67
C GLY A 746 -0.41 -2.64 20.46
N LEU A 747 0.84 -2.27 20.74
CA LEU A 747 1.77 -2.85 21.73
C LEU A 747 1.44 -4.19 22.41
N PHE A 748 1.59 -5.30 21.69
CA PHE A 748 2.50 -6.40 22.06
C PHE A 748 2.42 -7.52 21.00
N VAL A 749 3.42 -8.39 20.95
CA VAL A 749 3.33 -9.69 20.25
C VAL A 749 3.53 -10.80 21.28
N LEU A 750 2.52 -11.67 21.43
CA LEU A 750 2.59 -12.85 22.29
C LEU A 750 2.82 -14.07 21.42
N SER A 751 3.90 -14.81 21.67
CA SER A 751 4.26 -16.04 20.98
C SER A 751 4.46 -17.20 21.95
N ARG A 752 4.30 -18.43 21.47
CA ARG A 752 4.77 -19.66 22.13
C ARG A 752 5.98 -20.19 21.36
N VAL A 753 7.01 -20.65 22.07
CA VAL A 753 8.10 -21.44 21.51
C VAL A 753 7.95 -22.89 21.99
N LYS A 754 7.82 -23.81 21.04
CA LYS A 754 7.74 -25.26 21.29
C LYS A 754 8.61 -25.96 20.24
N ASP A 755 9.45 -26.90 20.68
CA ASP A 755 10.33 -27.68 19.81
C ASP A 755 11.24 -26.80 18.90
N GLY A 756 11.68 -25.65 19.43
CA GLY A 756 12.47 -24.64 18.71
C GLY A 756 11.68 -23.76 17.73
N LYS A 757 10.41 -24.07 17.45
CA LYS A 757 9.53 -23.26 16.59
C LYS A 757 8.79 -22.20 17.41
N LYS A 758 8.89 -20.94 16.99
CA LYS A 758 8.08 -19.83 17.49
C LYS A 758 6.77 -19.72 16.70
N THR A 759 5.66 -19.56 17.40
CA THR A 759 4.30 -19.42 16.86
C THR A 759 3.66 -18.20 17.49
N VAL A 760 3.22 -17.21 16.69
CA VAL A 760 2.53 -16.01 17.17
C VAL A 760 1.09 -16.37 17.54
N LEU A 761 0.72 -16.15 18.80
CA LEU A 761 -0.63 -16.39 19.30
C LEU A 761 -1.51 -15.14 19.11
N LEU A 762 -0.98 -13.99 19.53
CA LEU A 762 -1.62 -12.67 19.40
C LEU A 762 -0.62 -11.65 18.85
N ASP A 763 -1.02 -10.94 17.79
CA ASP A 763 -0.28 -9.87 17.15
C ASP A 763 -1.07 -8.56 17.31
N ARG A 764 -0.81 -7.84 18.42
CA ARG A 764 -1.39 -6.55 18.84
C ARG A 764 -2.80 -6.55 19.46
N PHE A 765 -2.99 -5.56 20.33
CA PHE A 765 -4.25 -5.06 20.85
C PHE A 765 -4.79 -3.94 19.95
N LEU A 766 -6.09 -3.97 19.64
CA LEU A 766 -6.78 -2.97 18.83
C LEU A 766 -7.95 -2.38 19.61
N SER A 767 -8.03 -1.05 19.62
CA SER A 767 -9.19 -0.30 20.10
C SER A 767 -9.50 0.84 19.13
N LYS A 768 -10.74 1.33 19.11
CA LYS A 768 -11.08 2.56 18.34
C LYS A 768 -10.47 3.84 18.95
N LEU A 769 -9.93 3.76 20.16
CA LEU A 769 -9.31 4.88 20.85
C LEU A 769 -7.82 4.89 20.59
N SER A 770 -7.26 6.10 20.46
CA SER A 770 -5.83 6.26 20.27
C SER A 770 -5.05 5.81 21.52
N LEU A 771 -4.02 4.99 21.31
CA LEU A 771 -3.15 4.42 22.33
C LEU A 771 -1.71 4.90 22.11
N THR A 772 -1.54 6.21 21.96
CA THR A 772 -0.25 6.86 21.71
C THR A 772 0.56 7.10 22.98
N ASN A 773 1.89 7.14 22.84
CA ASN A 773 2.87 7.41 23.89
C ASN A 773 2.77 6.45 25.10
N PRO A 774 2.94 5.14 24.87
CA PRO A 774 2.97 4.12 25.93
C PRO A 774 4.17 4.31 26.88
N LYS A 775 3.92 4.14 28.17
CA LYS A 775 4.94 3.99 29.20
C LYS A 775 4.94 2.54 29.67
N ILE A 776 6.06 1.87 29.48
CA ILE A 776 6.23 0.46 29.83
C ILE A 776 6.91 0.39 31.21
N ALA A 777 6.20 -0.14 32.20
CA ALA A 777 6.74 -0.56 33.48
C ALA A 777 6.73 -2.09 33.53
N VAL A 778 7.80 -2.71 34.04
CA VAL A 778 7.92 -4.17 34.13
C VAL A 778 8.33 -4.57 35.53
N GLN A 779 7.69 -5.62 36.02
CA GLN A 779 8.06 -6.32 37.24
C GLN A 779 8.27 -7.79 36.91
N GLU A 780 9.52 -8.23 37.00
CA GLU A 780 9.89 -9.63 36.89
C GLU A 780 9.76 -10.30 38.27
N THR A 781 9.27 -11.52 38.28
CA THR A 781 9.12 -12.36 39.48
C THR A 781 9.67 -13.75 39.18
N ARG A 782 9.92 -14.55 40.23
CA ARG A 782 10.46 -15.91 40.07
C ARG A 782 9.60 -16.85 39.18
N LEU A 783 8.31 -16.56 39.02
CA LEU A 783 7.34 -17.42 38.33
C LEU A 783 6.62 -16.73 37.16
N GLY A 784 7.05 -15.52 36.77
CA GLY A 784 6.38 -14.77 35.71
C GLY A 784 6.79 -13.31 35.58
N VAL A 785 6.32 -12.66 34.53
CA VAL A 785 6.59 -11.25 34.22
C VAL A 785 5.27 -10.48 34.11
N ASN A 786 5.15 -9.39 34.87
CA ASN A 786 4.10 -8.40 34.69
C ASN A 786 4.64 -7.22 33.88
N VAL A 787 4.04 -6.96 32.72
CA VAL A 787 4.28 -5.75 31.93
C VAL A 787 3.05 -4.87 32.00
N ARG A 788 3.17 -3.67 32.57
CA ARG A 788 2.14 -2.62 32.54
C ARG A 788 2.48 -1.58 31.50
N ILE A 789 1.59 -1.40 30.55
CA ILE A 789 1.65 -0.39 29.49
C ILE A 789 0.59 0.68 29.82
N GLY A 790 1.04 1.81 30.37
CA GLY A 790 0.18 2.95 30.71
C GLY A 790 0.27 4.04 29.65
N PHE A 791 -0.85 4.67 29.30
CA PHE A 791 -0.90 5.67 28.23
C PHE A 791 -0.82 7.11 28.75
N ALA A 792 -0.64 8.10 27.86
CA ALA A 792 -0.46 9.50 28.26
C ALA A 792 -1.67 10.07 29.04
N GLU A 793 -2.88 9.57 28.76
CA GLU A 793 -4.03 9.75 29.63
C GLU A 793 -3.90 8.80 30.84
N ARG A 794 -3.74 9.35 32.06
CA ARG A 794 -3.44 8.63 33.33
C ARG A 794 -4.46 7.55 33.78
N TYR A 795 -5.43 7.22 32.94
CA TYR A 795 -6.68 6.52 33.28
C TYR A 795 -6.93 5.29 32.40
N ARG A 796 -5.98 4.91 31.53
CA ARG A 796 -6.01 3.70 30.70
C ARG A 796 -4.68 2.95 30.84
N ASP A 797 -4.77 1.66 31.18
CA ASP A 797 -3.63 0.75 31.29
C ASP A 797 -3.93 -0.58 30.59
N LEU A 798 -2.89 -1.21 30.05
CA LEU A 798 -2.90 -2.61 29.61
C LEU A 798 -1.85 -3.37 30.43
N ALA A 799 -2.27 -4.33 31.25
CA ALA A 799 -1.40 -5.18 32.05
C ALA A 799 -1.33 -6.59 31.46
N LEU A 800 -0.11 -7.05 31.18
CA LEU A 800 0.19 -8.33 30.54
C LEU A 800 0.95 -9.18 31.57
N ASN A 801 0.33 -10.24 32.07
CA ASN A 801 0.93 -11.15 33.04
C ASN A 801 1.29 -12.44 32.34
N LEU A 802 2.58 -12.62 32.06
CA LEU A 802 3.14 -13.83 31.47
C LEU A 802 3.53 -14.80 32.58
N GLY A 803 2.97 -16.01 32.55
CA GLY A 803 3.27 -17.11 33.48
C GLY A 803 3.55 -18.41 32.73
N GLU A 804 3.96 -19.45 33.44
CA GLU A 804 4.23 -20.76 32.84
C GLU A 804 2.98 -21.40 32.20
N ASP A 805 1.80 -21.12 32.74
CA ASP A 805 0.51 -21.62 32.25
C ASP A 805 -0.11 -20.80 31.09
N GLY A 806 0.45 -19.63 30.75
CA GLY A 806 -0.12 -18.75 29.72
C GLY A 806 0.01 -17.25 30.00
N CYS A 807 -0.85 -16.45 29.35
CA CYS A 807 -0.84 -14.99 29.48
C CYS A 807 -2.20 -14.47 29.94
N ARG A 808 -2.24 -13.61 30.97
CA ARG A 808 -3.44 -12.86 31.38
C ARG A 808 -3.29 -11.41 30.96
N ILE A 809 -4.18 -10.96 30.09
CA ILE A 809 -4.21 -9.60 29.56
C ILE A 809 -5.37 -8.86 30.20
N LEU A 810 -5.07 -7.81 30.96
CA LEU A 810 -6.06 -6.97 31.63
C LEU A 810 -6.04 -5.59 30.99
N PHE A 811 -7.13 -5.22 30.33
CA PHE A 811 -7.36 -3.85 29.90
C PHE A 811 -8.17 -3.13 30.97
N THR A 812 -7.65 -2.01 31.44
CA THR A 812 -8.14 -1.32 32.63
C THR A 812 -8.45 0.15 32.33
N TRP A 813 -9.60 0.62 32.80
CA TRP A 813 -10.12 1.97 32.58
C TRP A 813 -10.72 2.57 33.87
N GLU A 814 -10.33 3.79 34.25
CA GLU A 814 -11.01 4.55 35.33
C GLU A 814 -12.19 5.35 34.77
N ASN A 815 -13.43 5.01 35.12
CA ASN A 815 -14.60 5.63 34.48
C ASN A 815 -14.81 7.07 34.96
N ASN A 816 -14.64 8.00 34.02
CA ASN A 816 -14.73 9.44 34.16
C ASN A 816 -15.55 10.09 33.02
N GLN A 817 -16.46 9.32 32.41
CA GLN A 817 -17.20 9.74 31.22
C GLN A 817 -18.54 10.41 31.58
N GLU A 818 -18.84 11.53 30.93
CA GLU A 818 -20.09 12.29 31.07
C GLU A 818 -21.21 11.79 30.14
N GLN A 819 -20.86 10.97 29.13
CA GLN A 819 -21.79 10.38 28.17
C GLN A 819 -21.57 8.88 27.97
N VAL A 820 -22.55 8.21 27.35
CA VAL A 820 -22.50 6.78 27.04
C VAL A 820 -21.50 6.52 25.91
N ILE A 821 -20.45 5.75 26.16
CA ILE A 821 -19.49 5.34 25.13
C ILE A 821 -19.73 3.88 24.75
N LYS A 822 -19.93 3.62 23.46
CA LYS A 822 -19.96 2.28 22.86
C LYS A 822 -18.65 2.04 22.12
N ASN A 823 -17.90 1.01 22.49
CA ASN A 823 -16.61 0.72 21.88
C ASN A 823 -16.37 -0.79 21.75
N THR A 824 -15.36 -1.15 20.97
CA THR A 824 -14.94 -2.53 20.73
C THR A 824 -13.48 -2.66 21.17
N VAL A 825 -13.17 -3.69 21.96
CA VAL A 825 -11.81 -4.20 22.11
C VAL A 825 -11.65 -5.35 21.15
N SER A 826 -10.58 -5.36 20.36
CA SER A 826 -10.25 -6.44 19.44
C SER A 826 -8.81 -6.90 19.68
N PHE A 827 -8.58 -8.21 19.67
CA PHE A 827 -7.24 -8.80 19.66
C PHE A 827 -7.03 -9.48 18.31
N ARG A 828 -5.91 -9.22 17.63
CA ARG A 828 -5.60 -9.88 16.36
C ARG A 828 -4.85 -11.19 16.62
N VAL A 829 -5.30 -12.26 15.95
CA VAL A 829 -4.71 -13.60 16.02
C VAL A 829 -3.58 -13.74 14.98
N GLY A 830 -2.54 -14.51 15.31
CA GLY A 830 -1.43 -14.79 14.39
C GLY A 830 -1.84 -15.55 13.12
N MET A 831 -1.01 -15.43 12.07
CA MET A 831 -1.23 -16.04 10.73
C MET A 831 -1.17 -17.58 10.75
N GLU A 832 -0.52 -18.12 11.79
CA GLU A 832 -0.29 -19.54 12.03
C GLU A 832 -1.50 -20.26 12.64
N GLY A 833 -2.55 -19.51 13.01
CA GLY A 833 -3.86 -20.05 13.39
C GLY A 833 -4.72 -20.49 12.20
N SER A 834 -4.36 -20.10 10.97
CA SER A 834 -5.12 -20.44 9.76
C SER A 834 -4.99 -21.92 9.37
N GLY A 835 -5.99 -22.43 8.65
CA GLY A 835 -6.10 -23.83 8.23
C GLY A 835 -6.57 -24.80 9.34
N LYS A 836 -6.66 -24.35 10.59
CA LYS A 836 -6.99 -25.17 11.76
C LYS A 836 -8.49 -25.18 12.07
N ASN A 837 -8.97 -26.21 12.78
CA ASN A 837 -10.32 -26.22 13.30
C ASN A 837 -10.45 -25.28 14.49
N VAL A 838 -11.58 -24.56 14.55
CA VAL A 838 -11.89 -23.56 15.57
C VAL A 838 -13.25 -23.88 16.17
N VAL A 839 -13.34 -23.84 17.50
CA VAL A 839 -14.58 -23.91 18.27
C VAL A 839 -14.76 -22.58 18.99
N ILE A 840 -15.83 -21.86 18.65
CA ILE A 840 -16.25 -20.61 19.28
C ILE A 840 -17.46 -20.91 20.15
N GLN A 841 -17.43 -20.46 21.40
CA GLN A 841 -18.58 -20.50 22.29
C GLN A 841 -18.86 -19.11 22.87
N GLU A 842 -20.10 -18.66 22.70
CA GLU A 842 -20.66 -17.38 23.18
C GLU A 842 -21.81 -17.69 24.15
N GLY A 843 -21.51 -17.72 25.46
CA GLY A 843 -22.45 -18.17 26.48
C GLY A 843 -22.93 -19.62 26.23
N ARG A 844 -24.17 -19.79 25.77
CA ARG A 844 -24.76 -21.10 25.40
C ARG A 844 -24.66 -21.44 23.91
N GLU A 845 -24.32 -20.48 23.05
CA GLU A 845 -24.22 -20.72 21.61
C GLU A 845 -22.83 -21.28 21.26
N VAL A 846 -22.77 -22.35 20.46
CA VAL A 846 -21.51 -22.94 19.96
C VAL A 846 -21.50 -22.92 18.44
N ARG A 847 -20.36 -22.54 17.86
CA ARG A 847 -20.08 -22.63 16.42
C ARG A 847 -18.73 -23.30 16.24
N ALA A 848 -18.63 -24.26 15.33
CA ALA A 848 -17.38 -24.91 14.96
C ALA A 848 -17.13 -24.80 13.46
N GLY A 849 -15.88 -24.85 13.05
CA GLY A 849 -15.50 -24.84 11.65
C GLY A 849 -14.01 -24.66 11.41
N THR A 850 -13.56 -24.89 10.18
CA THR A 850 -12.16 -24.70 9.78
C THR A 850 -11.91 -23.24 9.40
N LEU A 851 -10.86 -22.65 9.96
CA LEU A 851 -10.45 -21.29 9.63
C LEU A 851 -9.69 -21.27 8.29
N ARG A 852 -10.16 -20.48 7.33
CA ARG A 852 -9.54 -20.39 6.00
C ARG A 852 -8.14 -19.76 6.07
N ALA A 853 -7.29 -20.11 5.09
CA ALA A 853 -5.97 -19.49 4.88
C ALA A 853 -6.03 -17.98 4.59
N ASP A 854 -7.17 -17.47 4.10
CA ASP A 854 -7.44 -16.04 3.87
C ASP A 854 -8.19 -15.37 5.04
N TYR A 855 -8.31 -16.07 6.17
CA TYR A 855 -9.04 -15.64 7.35
C TYR A 855 -10.53 -15.34 7.15
N GLY A 856 -11.14 -15.80 6.04
CA GLY A 856 -12.55 -15.61 5.73
C GLY A 856 -13.54 -16.25 6.71
N ALA A 857 -14.79 -16.41 6.26
CA ALA A 857 -15.80 -17.12 7.05
C ALA A 857 -15.35 -18.55 7.39
N LEU A 858 -15.71 -19.04 8.58
CA LEU A 858 -15.52 -20.44 8.96
C LEU A 858 -16.22 -21.34 7.94
N PHE A 859 -15.50 -22.31 7.38
CA PHE A 859 -16.15 -23.42 6.69
C PHE A 859 -16.71 -24.40 7.71
N PRO A 860 -17.81 -25.12 7.41
CA PRO A 860 -18.28 -26.22 8.26
C PRO A 860 -17.14 -27.22 8.57
N PRO A 861 -17.09 -27.78 9.78
CA PRO A 861 -16.03 -28.74 10.14
C PRO A 861 -16.18 -30.01 9.29
N ALA A 862 -15.05 -30.66 8.98
CA ALA A 862 -15.01 -31.79 8.06
C ALA A 862 -15.83 -33.02 8.51
N ASP A 863 -16.14 -33.14 9.80
CA ASP A 863 -16.98 -34.19 10.39
C ASP A 863 -18.46 -33.80 10.53
N GLY A 864 -18.81 -32.54 10.21
CA GLY A 864 -20.16 -31.97 10.30
C GLY A 864 -20.70 -31.78 11.72
N LYS A 865 -19.89 -31.93 12.79
CA LYS A 865 -20.40 -31.94 14.18
C LYS A 865 -19.97 -30.71 14.97
N THR A 866 -20.95 -29.97 15.47
CA THR A 866 -20.72 -28.95 16.50
C THR A 866 -20.57 -29.64 17.87
N PRO A 867 -19.49 -29.42 18.62
CA PRO A 867 -19.33 -29.98 19.96
C PRO A 867 -20.35 -29.38 20.94
N PRO A 868 -20.70 -30.09 22.04
CA PRO A 868 -21.65 -29.59 23.02
C PRO A 868 -21.10 -28.36 23.76
N PRO A 869 -21.97 -27.42 24.19
CA PRO A 869 -21.55 -26.25 24.96
C PRO A 869 -20.92 -26.66 26.29
N LEU A 870 -19.75 -26.09 26.60
CA LEU A 870 -19.13 -26.18 27.92
C LEU A 870 -19.88 -25.28 28.91
N PRO A 871 -19.80 -25.54 30.23
CA PRO A 871 -20.36 -24.64 31.23
C PRO A 871 -19.61 -23.30 31.27
N LEU A 872 -20.08 -22.31 30.49
CA LEU A 872 -19.63 -20.92 30.55
C LEU A 872 -20.68 -20.02 31.24
N PRO A 873 -20.26 -18.94 31.93
CA PRO A 873 -21.17 -17.90 32.38
C PRO A 873 -21.93 -17.24 31.21
N GLU A 874 -23.08 -16.63 31.48
CA GLU A 874 -23.98 -16.04 30.48
C GLU A 874 -23.33 -14.98 29.57
N HIS A 875 -22.22 -14.37 30.00
CA HIS A 875 -21.46 -13.39 29.22
C HIS A 875 -19.98 -13.77 29.03
N GLY A 876 -19.62 -15.02 29.34
CA GLY A 876 -18.29 -15.57 29.06
C GLY A 876 -18.18 -16.07 27.62
N ALA A 877 -16.96 -16.12 27.10
CA ALA A 877 -16.69 -16.67 25.78
C ALA A 877 -15.36 -17.43 25.71
N ARG A 878 -15.33 -18.47 24.88
CA ARG A 878 -14.14 -19.31 24.62
C ARG A 878 -13.94 -19.45 23.11
N VAL A 879 -12.71 -19.28 22.64
CA VAL A 879 -12.27 -19.62 21.29
C VAL A 879 -11.13 -20.63 21.44
N ALA A 880 -11.37 -21.89 21.07
CA ALA A 880 -10.34 -22.92 21.01
C ALA A 880 -9.94 -23.15 19.55
N ILE A 881 -8.64 -23.09 19.28
CA ILE A 881 -8.04 -23.32 17.96
C ILE A 881 -7.13 -24.55 18.09
N GLU A 882 -7.43 -25.59 17.32
CA GLU A 882 -6.78 -26.90 17.35
C GLU A 882 -5.26 -26.79 17.20
N ASP A 883 -4.51 -27.46 18.08
CA ASP A 883 -3.04 -27.42 18.17
C ASP A 883 -2.44 -25.99 18.12
N PHE A 884 -3.11 -25.01 18.72
CA PHE A 884 -2.70 -23.60 18.66
C PHE A 884 -2.89 -22.84 19.98
N ALA A 885 -4.14 -22.59 20.41
CA ALA A 885 -4.44 -21.84 21.64
C ALA A 885 -5.92 -21.94 22.07
N THR A 886 -6.16 -21.77 23.37
CA THR A 886 -7.49 -21.58 23.97
C THR A 886 -7.60 -20.20 24.60
N LEU A 887 -8.40 -19.36 23.98
CA LEU A 887 -8.60 -17.95 24.32
C LEU A 887 -9.92 -17.80 25.08
N THR A 888 -9.86 -17.47 26.36
CA THR A 888 -11.03 -17.38 27.26
C THR A 888 -11.21 -15.95 27.76
N LEU A 889 -12.36 -15.33 27.46
CA LEU A 889 -12.76 -14.07 28.07
C LEU A 889 -13.78 -14.35 29.19
N PRO A 890 -13.39 -14.23 30.48
CA PRO A 890 -14.36 -14.16 31.57
C PRO A 890 -15.32 -12.96 31.42
N PRO A 891 -16.50 -13.00 32.06
CA PRO A 891 -17.36 -11.83 32.19
C PRO A 891 -16.60 -10.66 32.82
N ALA A 892 -16.70 -9.47 32.22
CA ALA A 892 -16.09 -8.26 32.76
C ALA A 892 -16.70 -7.87 34.12
N SER A 893 -15.88 -7.29 35.00
CA SER A 893 -16.28 -6.91 36.36
C SER A 893 -16.23 -5.40 36.57
N GLY A 894 -17.33 -4.82 37.07
CA GLY A 894 -17.42 -3.40 37.41
C GLY A 894 -18.85 -2.83 37.37
N LYS A 895 -19.09 -1.71 38.06
CA LYS A 895 -20.35 -0.95 37.93
C LYS A 895 -20.28 -0.02 36.71
N GLY A 896 -21.33 -0.01 35.89
CA GLY A 896 -21.43 0.85 34.70
C GLY A 896 -20.68 0.35 33.46
N PHE A 897 -20.21 -0.90 33.47
CA PHE A 897 -19.64 -1.60 32.31
C PHE A 897 -20.54 -2.78 31.94
N ALA A 898 -20.95 -2.88 30.68
CA ALA A 898 -21.72 -4.01 30.17
C ALA A 898 -21.14 -4.50 28.83
N PRO A 899 -20.53 -5.70 28.76
CA PRO A 899 -20.17 -6.31 27.49
C PRO A 899 -21.44 -6.82 26.80
N LYS A 900 -21.63 -6.48 25.52
CA LYS A 900 -22.74 -7.03 24.71
C LYS A 900 -22.28 -8.30 23.99
N GLY A 901 -22.57 -9.45 24.60
CA GLY A 901 -22.48 -10.75 23.93
C GLY A 901 -21.08 -11.37 23.83
N GLY A 902 -20.22 -11.22 24.85
CA GLY A 902 -18.96 -11.95 24.95
C GLY A 902 -17.89 -11.57 23.91
N LEU A 903 -17.06 -12.54 23.51
CA LEU A 903 -16.15 -12.45 22.36
C LEU A 903 -16.82 -13.01 21.12
N ARG A 904 -16.75 -12.27 20.01
CA ARG A 904 -17.09 -12.78 18.68
C ARG A 904 -15.84 -12.89 17.83
N TRP A 905 -15.74 -13.97 17.08
CA TRP A 905 -14.79 -14.05 15.97
C TRP A 905 -15.22 -13.12 14.84
N LYS A 906 -14.28 -12.41 14.23
CA LYS A 906 -14.57 -11.55 13.09
C LYS A 906 -13.39 -11.39 12.15
N THR A 907 -13.64 -11.63 10.87
CA THR A 907 -12.73 -11.20 9.80
C THR A 907 -12.93 -9.71 9.53
N ARG A 908 -11.86 -8.93 9.57
CA ARG A 908 -11.90 -7.51 9.24
C ARG A 908 -10.70 -7.15 8.37
N ASP A 909 -10.94 -6.93 7.08
CA ASP A 909 -9.94 -6.41 6.14
C ASP A 909 -8.72 -7.35 5.95
N GLY A 910 -8.99 -8.66 6.00
CA GLY A 910 -7.97 -9.72 5.94
C GLY A 910 -7.42 -10.16 7.30
N GLU A 911 -7.73 -9.45 8.39
CA GLU A 911 -7.30 -9.79 9.73
C GLU A 911 -8.33 -10.66 10.46
N ALA A 912 -7.85 -11.68 11.19
CA ALA A 912 -8.64 -12.37 12.22
C ALA A 912 -8.63 -11.61 13.53
N LEU A 913 -9.83 -11.19 13.96
CA LEU A 913 -10.04 -10.47 15.20
C LEU A 913 -10.93 -11.27 16.15
N ILE A 914 -10.56 -11.22 17.42
CA ILE A 914 -11.37 -11.65 18.56
C ILE A 914 -11.89 -10.38 19.22
N GLU A 915 -13.18 -10.07 19.04
CA GLU A 915 -13.79 -8.78 19.38
C GLU A 915 -14.84 -8.86 20.50
N SER A 916 -14.75 -7.98 21.50
CA SER A 916 -15.86 -7.73 22.45
C SER A 916 -16.37 -6.30 22.32
N ASP A 917 -17.68 -6.13 22.14
CA ASP A 917 -18.33 -4.82 22.25
C ASP A 917 -18.68 -4.55 23.72
N TYR A 918 -18.38 -3.35 24.19
CA TYR A 918 -18.71 -2.89 25.53
C TYR A 918 -19.37 -1.51 25.51
N THR A 919 -20.20 -1.28 26.53
CA THR A 919 -20.81 0.03 26.79
C THR A 919 -20.34 0.55 28.14
N LEU A 920 -19.74 1.74 28.13
CA LEU A 920 -19.47 2.56 29.31
C LEU A 920 -20.68 3.47 29.53
N GLN A 921 -21.29 3.42 30.71
CA GLN A 921 -22.38 4.32 31.10
C GLN A 921 -21.81 5.52 31.89
N PRO A 922 -22.38 6.74 31.72
CA PRO A 922 -21.99 7.90 32.50
C PRO A 922 -22.40 7.74 33.96
N TYR A 923 -21.65 8.37 34.86
CA TYR A 923 -21.92 8.26 36.29
C TYR A 923 -23.01 9.23 36.74
N SER A 924 -24.15 8.70 37.18
CA SER A 924 -25.35 9.44 37.57
C SER A 924 -25.24 10.34 38.82
N GLY A 925 -24.05 10.43 39.44
CA GLY A 925 -23.81 11.18 40.68
C GLY A 925 -22.64 12.16 40.64
N GLY A 926 -22.19 12.60 39.46
CA GLY A 926 -21.27 13.75 39.32
C GLY A 926 -19.86 13.61 39.92
N GLY A 927 -19.28 12.40 39.98
CA GLY A 927 -17.93 12.18 40.52
C GLY A 927 -17.23 10.95 39.93
N ARG A 928 -15.92 10.82 40.18
CA ARG A 928 -15.14 9.65 39.75
C ARG A 928 -15.56 8.41 40.53
N ARG A 929 -15.86 7.30 39.85
CA ARG A 929 -15.98 5.98 40.50
C ARG A 929 -15.58 4.83 39.59
N GLY A 930 -14.68 4.01 40.11
CA GLY A 930 -14.52 2.62 39.68
C GLY A 930 -13.44 2.42 38.62
N LEU A 931 -12.51 1.53 38.95
CA LEU A 931 -11.68 0.83 38.00
C LEU A 931 -12.55 -0.23 37.31
N GLN A 932 -12.65 -0.19 35.98
CA GLN A 932 -13.34 -1.17 35.16
C GLN A 932 -12.30 -2.02 34.43
N THR A 933 -12.49 -3.34 34.41
CA THR A 933 -11.48 -4.27 33.87
C THR A 933 -12.09 -5.28 32.91
N ILE A 934 -11.47 -5.41 31.75
CA ILE A 934 -11.66 -6.53 30.82
C ILE A 934 -10.44 -7.44 31.00
N GLU A 935 -10.66 -8.68 31.43
CA GLU A 935 -9.61 -9.71 31.47
C GLU A 935 -9.79 -10.67 30.30
N LEU A 936 -8.72 -10.92 29.55
CA LEU A 936 -8.58 -12.02 28.60
C LEU A 936 -7.52 -12.99 29.11
N LYS A 937 -7.89 -14.26 29.27
CA LYS A 937 -6.96 -15.34 29.63
C LYS A 937 -6.60 -16.14 28.38
N VAL A 938 -5.33 -16.07 27.99
CA VAL A 938 -4.72 -16.92 26.95
C VAL A 938 -4.17 -18.15 27.63
N LEU A 939 -4.79 -19.30 27.40
CA LEU A 939 -4.26 -20.62 27.73
C LEU A 939 -3.80 -21.29 26.45
N VAL A 940 -2.86 -22.23 26.56
CA VAL A 940 -2.55 -23.11 25.44
C VAL A 940 -2.60 -24.55 25.93
N GLU A 941 -3.42 -25.34 25.23
CA GLU A 941 -3.49 -26.79 25.35
C GLU A 941 -2.32 -27.44 24.58
#